data_AF-A0A225AJG8-F1
#
_entry.id   AF-A0A225AJG8-F1
#
_cell.length_a   1.000
_cell.length_b   1.000
_cell.length_c   1.000
_cell.angle_alpha   90.00
_cell.angle_beta   90.00
_cell.angle_gamma   90.00
#
_symmetry.space_group_name_H-M   'P 1'
#
loop_
_entity.id
_entity.type
_entity.pdbx_description
1 polymer ?
#
loop_
_entity_poly.entity_id
_entity_poly.type
_entity_poly.pdbx_seq_one_letter_code
_entity_poly.pdbx_strand_id
1 'polypeptide(L)'
;MDQFQEQFPEISDTASGAGFKKGLLTAMIELGAFLGALNQGWLADKISRKWSIMVAVLIFIVGSAVQTGSMDYSTLAGGRFIGGVGIGMLAMVAPLYISEIAPPEIRGTLLILQELSIVTAIVVAFYTTYGTRFIDGPWSWRLPFLIQMIPAVVLAVGVPFIPYSPRWLVGRGRDEEALAVLCTLRSLSSTDERVLREWCEIRSEAAYRKELSAERHPGLQDSSYYSRVMIHVHSYLDCFRKGCWKRTHVGIGLMFFQQFAGVNALIYYSPSLFAAMGLDYEMQLDMSGVLNILQMAACFWSLWGMDRLGRRPLLLGGATCMAAAHLIIAALMGKYQNSWPTHRAEAWGCVAMLFFFMLTYGASWGPIPWAMPAEVFPASLRAKGVAFGTMSNWFNNFIIGLITPPLIQNTGYGAYVFFCVFCVLAIVWVWFVVPETNGRTLEEMDHVFQDNPGELEQIHPRLSLHREFAHFPARSVASCNAFTMSSKQRKHVTTACIPCRESKVKCNGATPSCSYCLNKGRACHYQVGGDKRKLSLRFAIELLTGRVDQLSQYILDNGLPIPAATQENELALRNTLESVGLGHLKLTPDIPLSQNLNAETTSDYADLQSFHLPELDTVSPSLPGGSEFYLPIFSDDSAGVANGQFPEGLQNDLFLDQLWNFVSDDMIQPTSSNPTIPPTSCPEPQQEQGGTMNGEVEEIEELVNQLSERMGSLQVGSDGRVRFYGPTSHFNLMEMPAPDNLTIHRTVRKDGLNLLGRLGIDKEVPQELEDHLINLYFTWHNPSFYVVDRGMYIEARKKWRVDMEDTPYYSEALTNAMCCLGAAFVPRYHPEFVTYPKSVSDFFADRAKALLDIELDLPCVATIQAMVVLSAHDIGCKRDARGWLYSGMAVRLSFDLGLHIDMSPHVAEESISPAEAELRRIVFWGTYTTDHLWGFFLGRPFRINMEDVTVEKPGHHLISESIRKWSPYGLPESGTKDVSITDVLQLLSEHRVKLCEIMAPLGHALYGWSQIPGHTLQSLSERSTSKLLQWKQDLPLSLRVDLDDTSTMFLPHVLLLHMQYYQAIIHVHRPWMSKHHVQPPQGKNSIHARRTCINAGMAIANLLKVYEKQYTFRRMGIQAVSITCSAALMLIFASVTRTISSQNRVQEEKENEEDHEDYNTILSVCFRALEEFSLSWESAKRAQTFLTNLQRLWEARANAYNSSKRVIAQSRSRPQSQAPGPKRSRMSANMLHP
;
A
#
# COMPACT_ATOMS: atom_id res chain seq x y z
N MET A 1 -42.11 39.64 6.88
CA MET A 1 -42.75 38.87 7.99
C MET A 1 -43.08 39.89 9.04
N ASP A 2 -44.25 40.48 8.87
CA ASP A 2 -44.59 41.74 9.53
C ASP A 2 -45.14 41.39 10.92
N GLN A 3 -45.75 40.20 11.03
CA GLN A 3 -46.10 39.47 12.25
C GLN A 3 -44.91 39.23 13.22
N PHE A 4 -43.67 39.39 12.75
CA PHE A 4 -42.46 39.32 13.58
C PHE A 4 -41.99 40.72 14.01
N GLN A 5 -42.11 41.73 13.14
CA GLN A 5 -41.84 43.13 13.49
C GLN A 5 -42.90 43.72 14.42
N GLU A 6 -44.15 43.26 14.34
CA GLU A 6 -45.23 43.61 15.28
C GLU A 6 -44.94 43.14 16.71
N GLN A 7 -44.37 41.93 16.86
CA GLN A 7 -43.99 41.37 18.17
C GLN A 7 -42.68 41.97 18.70
N PHE A 8 -41.74 42.30 17.81
CA PHE A 8 -40.40 42.80 18.13
C PHE A 8 -40.14 44.12 17.37
N PRO A 9 -40.81 45.23 17.74
CA PRO A 9 -40.72 46.49 17.00
C PRO A 9 -39.31 47.09 16.99
N GLU A 10 -38.43 46.70 17.92
CA GLU A 10 -37.08 47.24 18.03
C GLU A 10 -36.14 46.83 16.89
N ILE A 11 -36.53 45.84 16.06
CA ILE A 11 -35.81 45.40 14.86
C ILE A 11 -36.51 45.80 13.54
N SER A 12 -37.64 46.51 13.59
CA SER A 12 -38.25 47.12 12.40
C SER A 12 -37.35 48.24 11.89
N ASP A 13 -37.21 48.39 10.56
CA ASP A 13 -36.30 49.37 9.95
C ASP A 13 -36.71 50.85 10.22
N THR A 14 -37.86 51.09 10.88
CA THR A 14 -38.29 52.40 11.40
C THR A 14 -37.75 52.74 12.81
N ALA A 15 -37.18 51.77 13.53
CA ALA A 15 -36.75 51.95 14.93
C ALA A 15 -35.33 52.53 15.05
N SER A 16 -35.10 53.37 16.06
CA SER A 16 -33.76 53.91 16.33
C SER A 16 -32.78 52.81 16.74
N GLY A 17 -31.70 52.68 15.96
CA GLY A 17 -30.70 51.63 16.11
C GLY A 17 -31.12 50.25 15.57
N ALA A 18 -32.17 50.17 14.74
CA ALA A 18 -32.70 48.91 14.19
C ALA A 18 -31.61 47.98 13.61
N GLY A 19 -30.71 48.49 12.77
CA GLY A 19 -29.61 47.69 12.22
C GLY A 19 -28.70 47.06 13.29
N PHE A 20 -28.35 47.81 14.33
CA PHE A 20 -27.54 47.28 15.42
C PHE A 20 -28.29 46.21 16.23
N LYS A 21 -29.59 46.41 16.50
CA LYS A 21 -30.42 45.41 17.20
C LYS A 21 -30.66 44.16 16.34
N LYS A 22 -30.90 44.32 15.05
CA LYS A 22 -31.02 43.23 14.05
C LYS A 22 -29.72 42.43 13.94
N GLY A 23 -28.57 43.11 13.92
CA GLY A 23 -27.23 42.49 13.97
C GLY A 23 -26.98 41.75 15.29
N LEU A 24 -27.24 42.40 16.42
CA LEU A 24 -27.07 41.83 17.77
C LEU A 24 -27.97 40.60 17.98
N LEU A 25 -29.24 40.65 17.58
CA LEU A 25 -30.17 39.53 17.67
C LEU A 25 -29.68 38.31 16.91
N THR A 26 -29.15 38.51 15.69
CA THR A 26 -28.49 37.42 14.95
C THR A 26 -27.25 36.93 15.71
N ALA A 27 -26.32 37.85 16.02
CA ALA A 27 -25.01 37.56 16.58
C ALA A 27 -25.03 36.91 17.98
N MET A 28 -26.07 37.08 18.79
CA MET A 28 -26.16 36.44 20.12
C MET A 28 -26.11 34.90 20.06
N ILE A 29 -26.54 34.27 18.95
CA ILE A 29 -26.38 32.82 18.76
C ILE A 29 -24.91 32.43 18.54
N GLU A 30 -24.15 33.27 17.83
CA GLU A 30 -22.72 33.10 17.53
C GLU A 30 -21.87 33.29 18.78
N LEU A 31 -22.21 34.29 19.61
CA LEU A 31 -21.57 34.53 20.90
C LEU A 31 -21.78 33.36 21.86
N GLY A 32 -23.00 32.81 21.89
CA GLY A 32 -23.30 31.57 22.60
C GLY A 32 -22.44 30.41 22.09
N ALA A 33 -22.34 30.25 20.76
CA ALA A 33 -21.59 29.16 20.14
C ALA A 33 -20.08 29.26 20.39
N PHE A 34 -19.50 30.45 20.40
CA PHE A 34 -18.12 30.68 20.80
C PHE A 34 -17.84 30.17 22.23
N LEU A 35 -18.68 30.55 23.20
CA LEU A 35 -18.54 30.12 24.60
C LEU A 35 -18.83 28.62 24.79
N GLY A 36 -19.77 28.06 24.01
CA GLY A 36 -20.05 26.63 23.97
C GLY A 36 -18.87 25.81 23.47
N ALA A 37 -18.26 26.21 22.35
CA ALA A 37 -17.09 25.55 21.77
C ALA A 37 -15.87 25.60 22.71
N LEU A 38 -15.65 26.74 23.38
CA LEU A 38 -14.57 26.93 24.36
C LEU A 38 -14.62 25.93 25.52
N ASN A 39 -15.80 25.70 26.10
CA ASN A 39 -15.96 24.80 27.26
C ASN A 39 -16.03 23.31 26.86
N GLN A 40 -16.56 23.00 25.67
CA GLN A 40 -16.93 21.64 25.30
C GLN A 40 -15.76 20.65 25.35
N GLY A 41 -14.54 21.07 24.98
CA GLY A 41 -13.37 20.18 25.02
C GLY A 41 -13.11 19.58 26.42
N TRP A 42 -13.26 20.38 27.47
CA TRP A 42 -13.14 19.90 28.86
C TRP A 42 -14.31 18.99 29.25
N LEU A 43 -15.54 19.34 28.85
CA LEU A 43 -16.72 18.54 29.16
C LEU A 43 -16.69 17.17 28.48
N ALA A 44 -16.29 17.10 27.21
CA ALA A 44 -16.20 15.87 26.44
C ALA A 44 -15.14 14.90 27.00
N ASP A 45 -14.03 15.42 27.52
CA ASP A 45 -13.02 14.65 28.25
C ASP A 45 -13.54 14.22 29.64
N LYS A 46 -14.32 15.07 30.32
CA LYS A 46 -14.85 14.79 31.65
C LYS A 46 -15.95 13.72 31.66
N ILE A 47 -17.03 13.90 30.91
CA ILE A 47 -18.24 13.03 30.97
C ILE A 47 -18.38 12.05 29.80
N SER A 48 -17.38 11.97 28.92
CA SER A 48 -17.40 11.32 27.59
C SER A 48 -18.15 12.11 26.53
N ARG A 49 -17.73 11.90 25.28
CA ARG A 49 -18.25 12.57 24.08
C ARG A 49 -19.76 12.29 23.90
N LYS A 50 -20.22 11.07 24.18
CA LYS A 50 -21.65 10.67 24.20
C LYS A 50 -22.51 11.56 25.10
N TRP A 51 -22.16 11.69 26.39
CA TRP A 51 -22.94 12.50 27.32
C TRP A 51 -22.70 14.01 27.17
N SER A 52 -21.55 14.41 26.63
CA SER A 52 -21.26 15.79 26.21
C SER A 52 -22.11 16.24 25.00
N ILE A 53 -22.49 15.33 24.10
CA ILE A 53 -23.56 15.57 23.11
C ILE A 53 -24.90 15.74 23.82
N MET A 54 -25.30 14.84 24.74
CA MET A 54 -26.57 14.96 25.47
C MET A 54 -26.74 16.32 26.16
N VAL A 55 -25.72 16.79 26.88
CA VAL A 55 -25.76 18.10 27.56
C VAL A 55 -25.91 19.24 26.55
N ALA A 56 -25.19 19.21 25.43
CA ALA A 56 -25.30 20.20 24.37
C ALA A 56 -26.70 20.25 23.75
N VAL A 57 -27.30 19.08 23.49
CA VAL A 57 -28.67 18.94 22.97
C VAL A 57 -29.71 19.46 23.96
N LEU A 58 -29.58 19.14 25.25
CA LEU A 58 -30.51 19.66 26.28
C LEU A 58 -30.46 21.19 26.37
N ILE A 59 -29.26 21.78 26.34
CA ILE A 59 -29.08 23.24 26.30
C ILE A 59 -29.72 23.84 25.04
N PHE A 60 -29.52 23.23 23.87
CA PHE A 60 -30.14 23.66 22.62
C PHE A 60 -31.67 23.58 22.64
N ILE A 61 -32.24 22.51 23.20
CA ILE A 61 -33.70 22.33 23.36
C ILE A 61 -34.27 23.43 24.27
N VAL A 62 -33.61 23.74 25.40
CA VAL A 62 -34.03 24.84 26.29
C VAL A 62 -33.97 26.19 25.56
N GLY A 63 -32.86 26.50 24.86
CA GLY A 63 -32.74 27.74 24.10
C GLY A 63 -33.77 27.86 22.96
N SER A 64 -34.14 26.74 22.33
CA SER A 64 -35.16 26.69 21.27
C SER A 64 -36.59 26.85 21.82
N ALA A 65 -36.89 26.26 22.97
CA ALA A 65 -38.15 26.49 23.69
C ALA A 65 -38.30 27.96 24.11
N VAL A 66 -37.24 28.59 24.62
CA VAL A 66 -37.24 30.03 24.96
C VAL A 66 -37.43 30.91 23.72
N GLN A 67 -36.80 30.58 22.57
CA GLN A 67 -37.05 31.29 21.31
C GLN A 67 -38.52 31.14 20.85
N THR A 68 -39.06 29.92 20.89
CA THR A 68 -40.45 29.62 20.48
C THR A 68 -41.48 30.33 21.37
N GLY A 69 -41.23 30.38 22.68
CA GLY A 69 -42.09 31.04 23.67
C GLY A 69 -41.84 32.53 23.90
N SER A 70 -40.93 33.16 23.15
CA SER A 70 -40.54 34.55 23.40
C SER A 70 -41.68 35.54 23.11
N MET A 71 -41.77 36.56 23.96
CA MET A 71 -42.74 37.66 23.87
C MET A 71 -42.05 39.04 23.75
N ASP A 72 -40.78 39.14 24.14
CA ASP A 72 -39.97 40.36 24.13
C ASP A 72 -38.58 40.11 23.53
N TYR A 73 -37.95 41.17 23.04
CA TYR A 73 -36.63 41.11 22.39
C TYR A 73 -35.54 40.51 23.29
N SER A 74 -35.57 40.75 24.60
CA SER A 74 -34.52 40.30 25.53
C SER A 74 -34.62 38.79 25.78
N THR A 75 -35.84 38.26 25.94
CA THR A 75 -36.08 36.81 26.03
C THR A 75 -35.71 36.11 24.72
N LEU A 76 -36.03 36.68 23.56
CA LEU A 76 -35.62 36.11 22.26
C LEU A 76 -34.08 36.09 22.12
N ALA A 77 -33.40 37.20 22.42
CA ALA A 77 -31.94 37.29 22.36
C ALA A 77 -31.25 36.35 23.38
N GLY A 78 -31.80 36.21 24.58
CA GLY A 78 -31.35 35.27 25.60
C GLY A 78 -31.56 33.81 25.18
N GLY A 79 -32.72 33.49 24.59
CA GLY A 79 -33.01 32.17 24.01
C GLY A 79 -32.05 31.81 22.87
N ARG A 80 -31.71 32.78 22.01
CA ARG A 80 -30.69 32.63 20.97
C ARG A 80 -29.30 32.39 21.56
N PHE A 81 -28.90 33.12 22.60
CA PHE A 81 -27.63 32.88 23.30
C PHE A 81 -27.55 31.47 23.91
N ILE A 82 -28.59 31.04 24.65
CA ILE A 82 -28.65 29.70 25.25
C ILE A 82 -28.63 28.62 24.17
N GLY A 83 -29.40 28.79 23.09
CA GLY A 83 -29.39 27.87 21.95
C GLY A 83 -28.02 27.81 21.27
N GLY A 84 -27.36 28.96 21.13
CA GLY A 84 -26.01 29.12 20.62
C GLY A 84 -24.98 28.31 21.41
N VAL A 85 -25.02 28.35 22.75
CA VAL A 85 -24.15 27.52 23.61
C VAL A 85 -24.29 26.04 23.24
N GLY A 86 -25.52 25.55 23.05
CA GLY A 86 -25.78 24.19 22.56
C GLY A 86 -25.20 23.92 21.16
N ILE A 87 -25.36 24.84 20.21
CA ILE A 87 -24.81 24.73 18.85
C ILE A 87 -23.29 24.65 18.86
N GLY A 88 -22.60 25.56 19.55
CA GLY A 88 -21.14 25.56 19.61
C GLY A 88 -20.56 24.34 20.31
N MET A 89 -21.24 23.87 21.35
CA MET A 89 -20.95 22.60 22.00
C MET A 89 -21.12 21.41 21.02
N LEU A 90 -22.19 21.37 20.21
CA LEU A 90 -22.37 20.34 19.19
C LEU A 90 -21.29 20.41 18.09
N ALA A 91 -21.00 21.60 17.58
CA ALA A 91 -20.04 21.83 16.50
C ALA A 91 -18.60 21.41 16.88
N MET A 92 -18.24 21.47 18.17
CA MET A 92 -16.94 20.98 18.66
C MET A 92 -16.94 19.46 18.88
N VAL A 93 -17.97 18.90 19.52
CA VAL A 93 -17.96 17.46 19.92
C VAL A 93 -18.34 16.50 18.79
N ALA A 94 -19.18 16.89 17.83
CA ALA A 94 -19.61 16.03 16.74
C ALA A 94 -18.45 15.57 15.84
N PRO A 95 -17.62 16.47 15.25
CA PRO A 95 -16.48 16.05 14.44
C PRO A 95 -15.44 15.30 15.27
N LEU A 96 -15.25 15.66 16.54
CA LEU A 96 -14.38 14.93 17.47
C LEU A 96 -14.86 13.49 17.63
N TYR A 97 -16.13 13.26 17.97
CA TYR A 97 -16.71 11.92 18.16
C TYR A 97 -16.64 11.08 16.88
N ILE A 98 -17.03 11.66 15.73
CA ILE A 98 -16.90 11.02 14.41
C ILE A 98 -15.44 10.59 14.17
N SER A 99 -14.47 11.48 14.41
CA SER A 99 -13.05 11.20 14.19
C SER A 99 -12.48 10.10 15.09
N GLU A 100 -13.12 9.81 16.23
CA GLU A 100 -12.63 8.81 17.18
C GLU A 100 -13.23 7.41 16.99
N ILE A 101 -14.47 7.31 16.49
CA ILE A 101 -15.11 6.01 16.18
C ILE A 101 -14.82 5.55 14.75
N ALA A 102 -14.68 6.49 13.80
CA ALA A 102 -14.50 6.18 12.39
C ALA A 102 -13.18 5.46 12.13
N PRO A 103 -13.18 4.33 11.38
CA PRO A 103 -11.94 3.71 10.94
C PRO A 103 -11.12 4.71 10.11
N PRO A 104 -9.77 4.70 10.18
CA PRO A 104 -8.90 5.70 9.54
C PRO A 104 -9.20 5.96 8.06
N GLU A 105 -9.70 4.95 7.37
CA GLU A 105 -10.05 4.95 5.96
C GLU A 105 -11.19 5.91 5.61
N ILE A 106 -12.37 5.77 6.23
CA ILE A 106 -13.58 6.55 5.86
C ILE A 106 -13.67 7.90 6.58
N ARG A 107 -12.73 8.17 7.50
CA ARG A 107 -12.80 9.31 8.43
C ARG A 107 -12.92 10.67 7.74
N GLY A 108 -12.22 10.86 6.61
CA GLY A 108 -12.34 12.10 5.81
C GLY A 108 -13.75 12.25 5.23
N THR A 109 -14.25 11.20 4.59
CA THR A 109 -15.59 11.16 3.97
C THR A 109 -16.70 11.46 4.98
N LEU A 110 -16.62 10.90 6.19
CA LEU A 110 -17.61 11.16 7.26
C LEU A 110 -17.54 12.58 7.82
N LEU A 111 -16.37 13.23 7.84
CA LEU A 111 -16.24 14.62 8.26
C LEU A 111 -16.78 15.59 7.20
N ILE A 112 -16.62 15.30 5.90
CA ILE A 112 -17.21 16.15 4.85
C ILE A 112 -18.73 15.93 4.75
N LEU A 113 -19.22 14.72 5.06
CA LEU A 113 -20.66 14.46 5.17
C LEU A 113 -21.34 15.31 6.26
N GLN A 114 -20.62 15.70 7.33
CA GLN A 114 -21.11 16.67 8.31
C GLN A 114 -21.33 18.05 7.67
N GLU A 115 -20.36 18.56 6.91
CA GLU A 115 -20.47 19.86 6.22
C GLU A 115 -21.62 19.86 5.20
N LEU A 116 -21.75 18.79 4.41
CA LEU A 116 -22.87 18.62 3.49
C LEU A 116 -24.22 18.60 4.23
N SER A 117 -24.28 17.99 5.42
CA SER A 117 -25.47 17.99 6.27
C SER A 117 -25.81 19.39 6.80
N ILE A 118 -24.80 20.22 7.12
CA ILE A 118 -24.99 21.61 7.54
C ILE A 118 -25.58 22.44 6.39
N VAL A 119 -24.99 22.37 5.18
CA VAL A 119 -25.51 23.14 4.03
C VAL A 119 -26.92 22.65 3.62
N THR A 120 -27.17 21.34 3.68
CA THR A 120 -28.53 20.79 3.47
C THR A 120 -29.52 21.32 4.51
N ALA A 121 -29.12 21.40 5.78
CA ALA A 121 -29.97 21.95 6.84
C ALA A 121 -30.25 23.45 6.67
N ILE A 122 -29.30 24.23 6.14
CA ILE A 122 -29.51 25.65 5.78
C ILE A 122 -30.59 25.78 4.70
N VAL A 123 -30.51 24.98 3.62
CA VAL A 123 -31.52 24.96 2.54
C VAL A 123 -32.89 24.56 3.09
N VAL A 124 -32.99 23.50 3.91
CA VAL A 124 -34.25 23.06 4.52
C VAL A 124 -34.82 24.11 5.47
N ALA A 125 -33.99 24.77 6.29
CA ALA A 125 -34.42 25.84 7.18
C ALA A 125 -34.95 27.05 6.40
N PHE A 126 -34.28 27.44 5.30
CA PHE A 126 -34.72 28.52 4.43
C PHE A 126 -36.08 28.23 3.80
N TYR A 127 -36.27 27.05 3.19
CA TYR A 127 -37.55 26.69 2.59
C TYR A 127 -38.66 26.45 3.62
N THR A 128 -38.31 26.09 4.86
CA THR A 128 -39.26 26.04 5.98
C THR A 128 -39.78 27.43 6.32
N THR A 129 -38.90 28.43 6.53
CA THR A 129 -39.34 29.81 6.84
C THR A 129 -40.01 30.50 5.65
N TYR A 130 -39.60 30.18 4.42
CA TYR A 130 -40.29 30.58 3.19
C TYR A 130 -41.71 30.01 3.13
N GLY A 131 -41.93 28.77 3.59
CA GLY A 131 -43.26 28.16 3.66
C GLY A 131 -44.14 28.73 4.78
N THR A 132 -43.59 28.95 5.98
CA THR A 132 -44.38 29.43 7.12
C THR A 132 -44.74 30.92 7.05
N ARG A 133 -44.17 31.70 6.10
CA ARG A 133 -44.55 33.11 5.88
C ARG A 133 -46.01 33.34 5.48
N PHE A 134 -46.67 32.29 4.97
CA PHE A 134 -48.08 32.29 4.58
C PHE A 134 -49.04 31.91 5.73
N ILE A 135 -48.53 31.71 6.95
CA ILE A 135 -49.36 31.40 8.13
C ILE A 135 -49.72 32.70 8.84
N ASP A 136 -51.01 32.95 9.06
CA ASP A 136 -51.47 34.14 9.78
C ASP A 136 -51.04 34.15 11.26
N GLY A 137 -50.67 35.34 11.74
CA GLY A 137 -50.27 35.57 13.14
C GLY A 137 -48.88 35.03 13.52
N PRO A 138 -48.60 34.88 14.84
CA PRO A 138 -47.24 34.64 15.35
C PRO A 138 -46.71 33.21 15.09
N TRP A 139 -47.55 32.29 14.61
CA TRP A 139 -47.10 30.94 14.25
C TRP A 139 -46.20 30.93 13.01
N SER A 140 -46.29 31.95 12.15
CA SER A 140 -45.38 32.17 11.01
C SER A 140 -43.89 32.06 11.35
N TRP A 141 -43.47 32.63 12.49
CA TRP A 141 -42.08 32.64 12.95
C TRP A 141 -41.83 31.69 14.14
N ARG A 142 -42.85 31.37 14.93
CA ARG A 142 -42.72 30.38 16.03
C ARG A 142 -42.61 28.94 15.55
N LEU A 143 -43.32 28.57 14.47
CA LEU A 143 -43.31 27.20 13.96
C LEU A 143 -41.90 26.76 13.48
N PRO A 144 -41.10 27.57 12.76
CA PRO A 144 -39.69 27.25 12.49
C PRO A 144 -38.84 27.01 13.75
N PHE A 145 -38.97 27.84 14.79
CA PHE A 145 -38.25 27.65 16.07
C PHE A 145 -38.71 26.39 16.82
N LEU A 146 -39.95 25.96 16.65
CA LEU A 146 -40.44 24.69 17.19
C LEU A 146 -39.93 23.49 16.38
N ILE A 147 -39.94 23.57 15.05
CA ILE A 147 -39.48 22.50 14.15
C ILE A 147 -38.01 22.16 14.39
N GLN A 148 -37.14 23.14 14.67
CA GLN A 148 -35.72 22.88 14.94
C GLN A 148 -35.49 21.99 16.20
N MET A 149 -36.48 21.89 17.10
CA MET A 149 -36.42 21.00 18.26
C MET A 149 -36.58 19.52 17.87
N ILE A 150 -37.23 19.21 16.75
CA ILE A 150 -37.49 17.83 16.30
C ILE A 150 -36.18 17.04 16.08
N PRO A 151 -35.22 17.48 15.24
CA PRO A 151 -33.96 16.76 15.06
C PRO A 151 -33.12 16.72 16.35
N ALA A 152 -33.25 17.73 17.22
CA ALA A 152 -32.59 17.73 18.53
C ALA A 152 -33.16 16.66 19.48
N VAL A 153 -34.49 16.47 19.52
CA VAL A 153 -35.13 15.39 20.28
C VAL A 153 -34.79 14.02 19.70
N VAL A 154 -34.75 13.86 18.37
CA VAL A 154 -34.29 12.62 17.72
C VAL A 154 -32.84 12.31 18.11
N LEU A 155 -31.96 13.32 18.13
CA LEU A 155 -30.58 13.15 18.59
C LEU A 155 -30.50 12.83 20.09
N ALA A 156 -31.31 13.47 20.94
CA ALA A 156 -31.39 13.16 22.37
C ALA A 156 -31.79 11.70 22.62
N VAL A 157 -32.79 11.19 21.89
CA VAL A 157 -33.22 9.78 21.95
C VAL A 157 -32.18 8.85 21.35
N GLY A 158 -31.43 9.27 20.31
CA GLY A 158 -30.36 8.49 19.71
C GLY A 158 -29.09 8.34 20.58
N VAL A 159 -28.74 9.36 21.37
CA VAL A 159 -27.51 9.38 22.18
C VAL A 159 -27.41 8.22 23.20
N PRO A 160 -28.47 7.77 23.88
CA PRO A 160 -28.47 6.52 24.66
C PRO A 160 -28.01 5.28 23.89
N PHE A 161 -28.25 5.18 22.57
CA PHE A 161 -27.91 4.00 21.76
C PHE A 161 -26.52 4.04 21.12
N ILE A 162 -25.94 5.23 20.85
CA ILE A 162 -24.58 5.31 20.27
C ILE A 162 -23.49 4.81 21.24
N PRO A 163 -22.42 4.14 20.78
CA PRO A 163 -21.37 3.63 21.65
C PRO A 163 -20.50 4.73 22.25
N TYR A 164 -19.77 4.40 23.32
CA TYR A 164 -18.69 5.28 23.82
C TYR A 164 -17.53 5.36 22.81
N SER A 165 -16.70 6.39 22.91
CA SER A 165 -15.45 6.47 22.14
C SER A 165 -14.41 5.50 22.73
N PRO A 166 -13.82 4.57 21.94
CA PRO A 166 -12.74 3.70 22.43
C PRO A 166 -11.53 4.50 22.95
N ARG A 167 -11.20 5.60 22.26
CA ARG A 167 -10.13 6.54 22.65
C ARG A 167 -10.40 7.22 24.00
N TRP A 168 -11.67 7.54 24.28
CA TRP A 168 -12.06 8.06 25.59
C TRP A 168 -11.98 7.00 26.69
N LEU A 169 -12.44 5.77 26.41
CA LEU A 169 -12.42 4.67 27.39
C LEU A 169 -10.99 4.32 27.82
N VAL A 170 -10.06 4.19 26.86
CA VAL A 170 -8.62 4.02 27.16
C VAL A 170 -8.06 5.23 27.92
N GLY A 171 -8.44 6.45 27.53
CA GLY A 171 -8.11 7.68 28.30
C GLY A 171 -8.70 7.73 29.72
N ARG A 172 -9.59 6.80 30.08
CA ARG A 172 -10.12 6.58 31.44
C ARG A 172 -9.62 5.29 32.10
N GLY A 173 -8.71 4.53 31.47
CA GLY A 173 -8.23 3.24 31.96
C GLY A 173 -9.24 2.10 31.84
N ARG A 174 -10.27 2.24 30.99
CA ARG A 174 -11.35 1.26 30.76
C ARG A 174 -11.05 0.43 29.51
N ASP A 175 -9.87 -0.18 29.48
CA ASP A 175 -9.30 -0.80 28.27
C ASP A 175 -10.09 -2.00 27.75
N GLU A 176 -10.70 -2.80 28.64
CA GLU A 176 -11.52 -3.95 28.26
C GLU A 176 -12.83 -3.52 27.57
N GLU A 177 -13.49 -2.49 28.11
CA GLU A 177 -14.66 -1.88 27.47
C GLU A 177 -14.28 -1.20 26.15
N ALA A 178 -13.09 -0.60 26.06
CA ALA A 178 -12.60 -0.03 24.80
C ALA A 178 -12.43 -1.10 23.72
N LEU A 179 -11.91 -2.29 24.09
CA LEU A 179 -11.80 -3.43 23.18
C LEU A 179 -13.19 -3.94 22.77
N ALA A 180 -14.10 -4.15 23.73
CA ALA A 180 -15.45 -4.63 23.45
C ALA A 180 -16.23 -3.68 22.53
N VAL A 181 -16.17 -2.37 22.77
CA VAL A 181 -16.78 -1.36 21.91
C VAL A 181 -16.12 -1.32 20.53
N LEU A 182 -14.80 -1.53 20.43
CA LEU A 182 -14.10 -1.59 19.15
C LEU A 182 -14.48 -2.84 18.34
N CYS A 183 -14.70 -3.99 18.98
CA CYS A 183 -15.26 -5.19 18.34
C CYS A 183 -16.61 -4.88 17.69
N THR A 184 -17.53 -4.26 18.43
CA THR A 184 -18.85 -3.84 17.94
C THR A 184 -18.74 -2.79 16.82
N LEU A 185 -17.87 -1.79 16.94
CA LEU A 185 -17.63 -0.73 15.93
C LEU A 185 -16.91 -1.22 14.66
N ARG A 186 -16.41 -2.45 14.64
CA ARG A 186 -15.76 -3.07 13.48
C ARG A 186 -16.52 -4.31 12.97
N SER A 187 -17.52 -4.79 13.70
CA SER A 187 -18.24 -6.06 13.44
C SER A 187 -17.31 -7.28 13.37
N LEU A 188 -16.35 -7.37 14.30
CA LEU A 188 -15.31 -8.40 14.35
C LEU A 188 -15.16 -8.96 15.77
N SER A 189 -14.57 -10.15 15.90
CA SER A 189 -14.27 -10.74 17.21
C SER A 189 -13.11 -10.03 17.92
N SER A 190 -13.06 -10.16 19.24
CA SER A 190 -11.91 -9.74 20.07
C SER A 190 -10.61 -10.53 19.81
N THR A 191 -10.67 -11.52 18.91
CA THR A 191 -9.53 -12.31 18.43
C THR A 191 -9.04 -11.89 17.04
N ASP A 192 -9.71 -10.96 16.34
CA ASP A 192 -9.26 -10.46 15.04
C ASP A 192 -8.03 -9.55 15.21
N GLU A 193 -6.95 -9.89 14.49
CA GLU A 193 -5.68 -9.16 14.48
C GLU A 193 -5.86 -7.65 14.25
N ARG A 194 -6.83 -7.23 13.42
CA ARG A 194 -7.04 -5.82 13.08
C ARG A 194 -7.61 -5.03 14.26
N VAL A 195 -8.52 -5.64 15.03
CA VAL A 195 -9.11 -5.04 16.22
C VAL A 195 -8.07 -4.94 17.33
N LEU A 196 -7.32 -6.02 17.55
CA LEU A 196 -6.23 -6.05 18.53
C LEU A 196 -5.13 -5.03 18.18
N ARG A 197 -4.76 -4.90 16.90
CA ARG A 197 -3.82 -3.88 16.41
C ARG A 197 -4.34 -2.45 16.66
N GLU A 198 -5.56 -2.13 16.25
CA GLU A 198 -6.14 -0.79 16.44
C GLU A 198 -6.30 -0.44 17.94
N TRP A 199 -6.64 -1.41 18.80
CA TRP A 199 -6.68 -1.25 20.25
C TRP A 199 -5.29 -1.00 20.86
N CYS A 200 -4.27 -1.78 20.48
CA CYS A 200 -2.89 -1.56 20.93
C CYS A 200 -2.33 -0.20 20.47
N GLU A 201 -2.64 0.23 19.24
CA GLU A 201 -2.28 1.56 18.75
C GLU A 201 -2.94 2.67 19.60
N ILE A 202 -4.24 2.56 19.88
CA ILE A 202 -4.97 3.53 20.73
C ILE A 202 -4.38 3.57 22.15
N ARG A 203 -4.02 2.43 22.75
CA ARG A 203 -3.37 2.41 24.07
C ARG A 203 -2.00 3.07 24.06
N SER A 204 -1.18 2.82 23.03
CA SER A 204 0.12 3.49 22.89
C SER A 204 -0.02 5.01 22.69
N GLU A 205 -1.03 5.48 21.95
CA GLU A 205 -1.31 6.90 21.76
C GLU A 205 -1.74 7.57 23.08
N ALA A 206 -2.51 6.87 23.91
CA ALA A 206 -2.96 7.36 25.21
C ALA A 206 -1.83 7.37 26.27
N ALA A 207 -1.05 6.29 26.36
CA ALA A 207 0.10 6.19 27.27
C ALA A 207 1.14 7.26 26.94
N TYR A 208 1.49 7.44 25.66
CA TYR A 208 2.44 8.46 25.25
C TYR A 208 1.95 9.88 25.55
N ARG A 209 0.67 10.20 25.29
CA ARG A 209 0.11 11.52 25.65
C ARG A 209 0.14 11.81 27.16
N LYS A 210 0.13 10.79 28.00
CA LYS A 210 0.26 10.91 29.47
C LYS A 210 1.72 11.17 29.87
N GLU A 211 2.66 10.41 29.33
CA GLU A 211 4.12 10.57 29.53
C GLU A 211 4.59 11.96 29.09
N LEU A 212 4.24 12.35 27.86
CA LEU A 212 4.53 13.67 27.28
C LEU A 212 3.93 14.84 28.09
N SER A 213 2.81 14.62 28.78
CA SER A 213 2.20 15.62 29.67
C SER A 213 2.86 15.69 31.05
N ALA A 214 3.62 14.68 31.45
CA ALA A 214 4.48 14.72 32.64
C ALA A 214 5.81 15.41 32.35
N GLU A 215 6.40 15.14 31.18
CA GLU A 215 7.63 15.80 30.70
C GLU A 215 7.44 17.30 30.46
N ARG A 216 6.34 17.70 29.80
CA ARG A 216 6.09 19.11 29.47
C ARG A 216 5.63 19.95 30.67
N HIS A 217 4.93 19.34 31.63
CA HIS A 217 4.29 20.03 32.76
C HIS A 217 4.56 19.34 34.11
N PRO A 218 5.84 19.14 34.52
CA PRO A 218 6.21 18.28 35.65
C PRO A 218 5.68 18.80 37.00
N GLY A 219 5.71 20.12 37.21
CA GLY A 219 5.19 20.78 38.42
C GLY A 219 3.66 20.80 38.55
N LEU A 220 2.92 20.09 37.67
CA LEU A 220 1.46 20.01 37.69
C LEU A 220 0.93 18.56 37.76
N GLN A 221 1.78 17.56 37.98
CA GLN A 221 1.36 16.14 38.03
C GLN A 221 0.55 15.74 39.29
N ASP A 222 0.38 16.63 40.26
CA ASP A 222 -0.43 16.35 41.46
C ASP A 222 -1.88 15.99 41.14
N SER A 223 -2.46 15.06 41.91
CA SER A 223 -3.89 14.70 41.82
C SER A 223 -4.84 15.78 42.38
N SER A 224 -4.37 17.02 42.51
CA SER A 224 -5.20 18.17 42.90
C SER A 224 -6.20 18.55 41.80
N TYR A 225 -7.34 19.13 42.20
CA TYR A 225 -8.29 19.70 41.25
C TYR A 225 -7.67 20.85 40.44
N TYR A 226 -6.88 21.71 41.11
CA TYR A 226 -6.20 22.84 40.49
C TYR A 226 -5.21 22.38 39.42
N SER A 227 -4.35 21.43 39.75
CA SER A 227 -3.32 20.92 38.83
C SER A 227 -3.91 20.22 37.61
N ARG A 228 -5.03 19.49 37.74
CA ARG A 228 -5.78 18.97 36.59
C ARG A 228 -6.32 20.07 35.67
N VAL A 229 -6.89 21.14 36.23
CA VAL A 229 -7.39 22.28 35.43
C VAL A 229 -6.21 22.99 34.74
N MET A 230 -5.10 23.21 35.45
CA MET A 230 -3.92 23.86 34.88
C MET A 230 -3.20 23.01 33.83
N ILE A 231 -3.13 21.69 33.96
CA ILE A 231 -2.70 20.81 32.85
C ILE A 231 -3.56 21.06 31.62
N HIS A 232 -4.89 21.10 31.74
CA HIS A 232 -5.74 21.38 30.58
C HIS A 232 -5.40 22.75 29.96
N VAL A 233 -5.34 23.83 30.75
CA VAL A 233 -5.02 25.20 30.26
C VAL A 233 -3.64 25.26 29.59
N HIS A 234 -2.58 24.81 30.27
CA HIS A 234 -1.22 24.77 29.71
C HIS A 234 -1.15 23.90 28.46
N SER A 235 -1.90 22.80 28.39
CA SER A 235 -1.94 21.95 27.21
C SER A 235 -2.55 22.64 25.98
N TYR A 236 -3.44 23.64 26.14
CA TYR A 236 -3.88 24.51 25.04
C TYR A 236 -2.80 25.54 24.68
N LEU A 237 -2.12 26.13 25.69
CA LEU A 237 -1.01 27.06 25.47
C LEU A 237 0.17 26.42 24.71
N ASP A 238 0.39 25.11 24.82
CA ASP A 238 1.35 24.35 24.01
C ASP A 238 1.19 24.57 22.49
N CYS A 239 -0.01 24.95 22.02
CA CYS A 239 -0.26 25.26 20.60
C CYS A 239 0.46 26.53 20.11
N PHE A 240 0.81 27.45 21.02
CA PHE A 240 1.54 28.68 20.72
C PHE A 240 3.06 28.55 20.95
N ARG A 241 3.55 27.36 21.31
CA ARG A 241 4.98 27.12 21.54
C ARG A 241 5.80 27.28 20.25
N LYS A 242 7.10 27.61 20.41
CA LYS A 242 8.09 27.55 19.32
C LYS A 242 8.03 26.17 18.65
N GLY A 243 7.89 26.15 17.32
CA GLY A 243 7.67 24.94 16.52
C GLY A 243 6.19 24.52 16.31
N CYS A 244 5.22 25.25 16.87
CA CYS A 244 3.78 25.00 16.65
C CYS A 244 2.98 26.27 16.30
N TRP A 245 3.45 27.46 16.68
CA TRP A 245 2.71 28.71 16.48
C TRP A 245 2.29 28.97 15.02
N LYS A 246 3.14 28.63 14.02
CA LYS A 246 2.84 28.77 12.58
C LYS A 246 1.56 28.01 12.20
N ARG A 247 1.41 26.79 12.70
CA ARG A 247 0.28 25.88 12.45
C ARG A 247 -0.99 26.40 13.10
N THR A 248 -0.86 26.92 14.32
CA THR A 248 -1.96 27.59 15.05
C THR A 248 -2.42 28.86 14.36
N HIS A 249 -1.49 29.64 13.81
CA HIS A 249 -1.81 30.82 13.00
C HIS A 249 -2.51 30.45 11.68
N VAL A 250 -2.11 29.37 10.99
CA VAL A 250 -2.86 28.85 9.82
C VAL A 250 -4.26 28.38 10.21
N GLY A 251 -4.41 27.57 11.27
CA GLY A 251 -5.71 27.04 11.70
C GLY A 251 -6.71 28.12 12.16
N ILE A 252 -6.23 29.18 12.81
CA ILE A 252 -7.03 30.35 13.18
C ILE A 252 -7.30 31.25 11.96
N GLY A 253 -6.27 31.54 11.16
CA GLY A 253 -6.36 32.47 10.03
C GLY A 253 -7.30 32.00 8.92
N LEU A 254 -7.36 30.69 8.64
CA LEU A 254 -8.34 30.13 7.70
C LEU A 254 -9.78 30.46 8.10
N MET A 255 -10.10 30.28 9.39
CA MET A 255 -11.42 30.54 9.95
C MET A 255 -11.73 32.04 10.06
N PHE A 256 -10.71 32.87 10.28
CA PHE A 256 -10.83 34.33 10.20
C PHE A 256 -11.20 34.77 8.78
N PHE A 257 -10.40 34.41 7.77
CA PHE A 257 -10.64 34.86 6.40
C PHE A 257 -11.90 34.24 5.77
N GLN A 258 -12.30 33.02 6.16
CA GLN A 258 -13.59 32.44 5.79
C GLN A 258 -14.78 33.33 6.19
N GLN A 259 -14.77 33.83 7.44
CA GLN A 259 -15.85 34.68 7.95
C GLN A 259 -15.77 36.10 7.36
N PHE A 260 -14.58 36.70 7.33
CA PHE A 260 -14.37 38.05 6.83
C PHE A 260 -14.47 38.18 5.29
N ALA A 261 -14.53 37.07 4.54
CA ALA A 261 -14.95 37.04 3.13
C ALA A 261 -16.45 37.34 2.92
N GLY A 262 -17.24 37.44 4.00
CA GLY A 262 -18.63 37.91 3.96
C GLY A 262 -19.70 36.84 3.74
N VAL A 263 -19.36 35.55 3.69
CA VAL A 263 -20.34 34.48 3.41
C VAL A 263 -21.55 34.49 4.35
N ASN A 264 -21.34 34.62 5.65
CA ASN A 264 -22.43 34.59 6.62
C ASN A 264 -23.23 35.91 6.64
N ALA A 265 -22.64 37.02 6.18
CA ALA A 265 -23.40 38.23 5.85
C ALA A 265 -24.38 37.97 4.70
N LEU A 266 -23.96 37.24 3.66
CA LEU A 266 -24.85 36.83 2.57
C LEU A 266 -25.92 35.84 3.04
N ILE A 267 -25.58 34.82 3.82
CA ILE A 267 -26.55 33.81 4.27
C ILE A 267 -27.59 34.42 5.21
N TYR A 268 -27.18 35.24 6.20
CA TYR A 268 -28.13 35.79 7.19
C TYR A 268 -28.96 36.97 6.68
N TYR A 269 -28.46 37.72 5.69
CA TYR A 269 -29.08 38.97 5.25
C TYR A 269 -29.34 39.05 3.73
N SER A 270 -29.26 37.93 3.01
CA SER A 270 -29.50 37.86 1.54
C SER A 270 -30.78 38.59 1.09
N PRO A 271 -31.95 38.46 1.73
CA PRO A 271 -33.13 39.23 1.33
C PRO A 271 -32.92 40.74 1.45
N SER A 272 -32.27 41.21 2.53
CA SER A 272 -31.95 42.65 2.72
C SER A 272 -30.85 43.15 1.78
N LEU A 273 -29.96 42.26 1.31
CA LEU A 273 -28.94 42.59 0.30
C LEU A 273 -29.55 42.68 -1.10
N PHE A 274 -30.46 41.77 -1.46
CA PHE A 274 -31.24 41.86 -2.70
C PHE A 274 -32.21 43.06 -2.69
N ALA A 275 -32.77 43.42 -1.52
CA ALA A 275 -33.56 44.65 -1.36
C ALA A 275 -32.73 45.90 -1.70
N ALA A 276 -31.47 45.95 -1.25
CA ALA A 276 -30.55 47.05 -1.56
C ALA A 276 -30.17 47.13 -3.06
N MET A 277 -30.40 46.06 -3.83
CA MET A 277 -30.26 46.02 -5.29
C MET A 277 -31.56 46.40 -6.04
N GLY A 278 -32.63 46.78 -5.33
CA GLY A 278 -33.90 47.19 -5.94
C GLY A 278 -34.76 46.04 -6.46
N LEU A 279 -34.57 44.81 -5.96
CA LEU A 279 -35.46 43.68 -6.24
C LEU A 279 -36.75 43.79 -5.42
N ASP A 280 -37.86 43.37 -6.01
CA ASP A 280 -39.19 43.29 -5.37
C ASP A 280 -39.22 42.17 -4.30
N TYR A 281 -40.04 42.30 -3.23
CA TYR A 281 -39.97 41.45 -2.01
C TYR A 281 -39.96 39.93 -2.27
N GLU A 282 -40.84 39.43 -3.15
CA GLU A 282 -40.88 38.02 -3.53
C GLU A 282 -39.58 37.58 -4.22
N MET A 283 -39.06 38.41 -5.13
CA MET A 283 -37.81 38.14 -5.86
C MET A 283 -36.59 38.15 -4.93
N GLN A 284 -36.58 38.99 -3.88
CA GLN A 284 -35.54 38.95 -2.84
C GLN A 284 -35.48 37.59 -2.15
N LEU A 285 -36.64 37.00 -1.83
CA LEU A 285 -36.76 35.71 -1.17
C LEU A 285 -36.41 34.56 -2.13
N ASP A 286 -36.93 34.57 -3.35
CA ASP A 286 -36.66 33.53 -4.35
C ASP A 286 -35.16 33.46 -4.70
N MET A 287 -34.52 34.62 -4.94
CA MET A 287 -33.08 34.68 -5.21
C MET A 287 -32.24 34.28 -3.98
N SER A 288 -32.74 34.49 -2.76
CA SER A 288 -32.09 33.98 -1.53
C SER A 288 -32.19 32.46 -1.41
N GLY A 289 -33.28 31.85 -1.86
CA GLY A 289 -33.41 30.39 -1.95
C GLY A 289 -32.43 29.79 -2.97
N VAL A 290 -32.36 30.37 -4.17
CA VAL A 290 -31.39 29.99 -5.22
C VAL A 290 -29.96 30.13 -4.72
N LEU A 291 -29.62 31.22 -4.02
CA LEU A 291 -28.30 31.48 -3.44
C LEU A 291 -27.83 30.34 -2.52
N ASN A 292 -28.72 29.83 -1.66
CA ASN A 292 -28.44 28.69 -0.77
C ASN A 292 -28.33 27.35 -1.54
N ILE A 293 -29.14 27.13 -2.59
CA ILE A 293 -29.04 25.94 -3.45
C ILE A 293 -27.70 25.92 -4.21
N LEU A 294 -27.23 27.07 -4.71
CA LEU A 294 -25.95 27.18 -5.40
C LEU A 294 -24.76 26.88 -4.46
N GLN A 295 -24.83 27.29 -3.19
CA GLN A 295 -23.85 26.89 -2.18
C GLN A 295 -23.80 25.35 -2.02
N MET A 296 -24.97 24.69 -1.98
CA MET A 296 -25.06 23.24 -1.87
C MET A 296 -24.45 22.53 -3.11
N ALA A 297 -24.78 23.01 -4.31
CA ALA A 297 -24.23 22.48 -5.57
C ALA A 297 -22.70 22.63 -5.64
N ALA A 298 -22.16 23.77 -5.22
CA ALA A 298 -20.72 23.99 -5.16
C ALA A 298 -20.02 23.15 -4.08
N CYS A 299 -20.69 22.89 -2.94
CA CYS A 299 -20.20 21.96 -1.92
C CYS A 299 -20.06 20.53 -2.50
N PHE A 300 -21.01 20.07 -3.31
CA PHE A 300 -20.88 18.79 -4.04
C PHE A 300 -19.68 18.74 -4.99
N TRP A 301 -19.37 19.84 -5.69
CA TRP A 301 -18.17 19.92 -6.54
C TRP A 301 -16.86 19.79 -5.73
N SER A 302 -16.81 20.36 -4.52
CA SER A 302 -15.61 20.32 -3.67
C SER A 302 -15.13 18.90 -3.32
N LEU A 303 -16.06 17.93 -3.20
CA LEU A 303 -15.81 16.49 -2.98
C LEU A 303 -15.00 15.81 -4.10
N TRP A 304 -14.80 16.50 -5.21
CA TRP A 304 -13.97 16.07 -6.34
C TRP A 304 -12.81 17.06 -6.57
N GLY A 305 -13.06 18.37 -6.42
CA GLY A 305 -12.07 19.42 -6.65
C GLY A 305 -10.89 19.40 -5.68
N MET A 306 -11.14 19.26 -4.37
CA MET A 306 -10.11 19.44 -3.33
C MET A 306 -8.92 18.50 -3.46
N ASP A 307 -9.16 17.24 -3.83
CA ASP A 307 -8.11 16.21 -3.95
C ASP A 307 -7.41 16.23 -5.32
N ARG A 308 -8.05 16.79 -6.37
CA ARG A 308 -7.43 16.94 -7.70
C ARG A 308 -6.60 18.23 -7.85
N LEU A 309 -7.10 19.36 -7.35
CA LEU A 309 -6.50 20.69 -7.59
C LEU A 309 -5.58 21.17 -6.46
N GLY A 310 -5.64 20.54 -5.29
CA GLY A 310 -4.92 21.00 -4.09
C GLY A 310 -5.66 22.10 -3.33
N ARG A 311 -5.33 22.24 -2.04
CA ARG A 311 -6.04 23.16 -1.14
C ARG A 311 -5.61 24.61 -1.36
N ARG A 312 -4.32 24.88 -1.59
CA ARG A 312 -3.76 26.24 -1.73
C ARG A 312 -4.16 26.91 -3.05
N PRO A 313 -4.13 26.23 -4.23
CA PRO A 313 -4.67 26.78 -5.47
C PRO A 313 -6.17 27.10 -5.38
N LEU A 314 -6.97 26.25 -4.73
CA LEU A 314 -8.40 26.51 -4.54
C LEU A 314 -8.66 27.71 -3.62
N LEU A 315 -7.91 27.86 -2.52
CA LEU A 315 -8.01 29.05 -1.67
C LEU A 315 -7.62 30.33 -2.42
N LEU A 316 -6.52 30.32 -3.18
CA LEU A 316 -6.07 31.49 -3.97
C LEU A 316 -7.07 31.85 -5.07
N GLY A 317 -7.45 30.88 -5.91
CA GLY A 317 -8.40 31.07 -7.01
C GLY A 317 -9.78 31.48 -6.51
N GLY A 318 -10.26 30.82 -5.45
CA GLY A 318 -11.51 31.16 -4.77
C GLY A 318 -11.50 32.59 -4.23
N ALA A 319 -10.47 32.99 -3.47
CA ALA A 319 -10.36 34.35 -2.94
C ALA A 319 -10.26 35.40 -4.07
N THR A 320 -9.61 35.07 -5.19
CA THR A 320 -9.52 35.94 -6.36
C THR A 320 -10.89 36.15 -7.02
N CYS A 321 -11.64 35.07 -7.25
CA CYS A 321 -12.98 35.16 -7.83
C CYS A 321 -13.97 35.86 -6.89
N MET A 322 -13.90 35.57 -5.59
CA MET A 322 -14.72 36.20 -4.56
C MET A 322 -14.42 37.70 -4.41
N ALA A 323 -13.15 38.12 -4.51
CA ALA A 323 -12.76 39.52 -4.55
C ALA A 323 -13.27 40.22 -5.83
N ALA A 324 -13.14 39.58 -6.99
CA ALA A 324 -13.63 40.13 -8.25
C ALA A 324 -15.16 40.33 -8.24
N ALA A 325 -15.92 39.35 -7.75
CA ALA A 325 -17.37 39.47 -7.56
C ALA A 325 -17.72 40.66 -6.65
N HIS A 326 -17.08 40.75 -5.47
CA HIS A 326 -17.28 41.85 -4.53
C HIS A 326 -16.93 43.22 -5.11
N LEU A 327 -15.83 43.33 -5.87
CA LEU A 327 -15.42 44.56 -6.54
C LEU A 327 -16.42 45.01 -7.60
N ILE A 328 -16.95 44.09 -8.40
CA ILE A 328 -17.97 44.38 -9.42
C ILE A 328 -19.28 44.84 -8.77
N ILE A 329 -19.74 44.15 -7.72
CA ILE A 329 -20.95 44.54 -6.97
C ILE A 329 -20.74 45.93 -6.34
N ALA A 330 -19.59 46.18 -5.71
CA ALA A 330 -19.28 47.49 -5.12
C ALA A 330 -19.27 48.62 -6.17
N ALA A 331 -18.71 48.38 -7.35
CA ALA A 331 -18.66 49.36 -8.44
C ALA A 331 -20.04 49.66 -9.05
N LEU A 332 -20.84 48.61 -9.32
CA LEU A 332 -22.20 48.76 -9.84
C LEU A 332 -23.11 49.44 -8.80
N MET A 333 -23.12 48.93 -7.57
CA MET A 333 -23.96 49.48 -6.49
C MET A 333 -23.56 50.92 -6.15
N GLY A 334 -22.26 51.22 -6.03
CA GLY A 334 -21.78 52.58 -5.76
C GLY A 334 -22.16 53.61 -6.84
N LYS A 335 -22.32 53.18 -8.10
CA LYS A 335 -22.74 54.04 -9.21
C LYS A 335 -24.27 54.13 -9.36
N TYR A 336 -25.01 53.04 -9.15
CA TYR A 336 -26.40 52.92 -9.58
C TYR A 336 -27.44 52.81 -8.46
N GLN A 337 -27.05 52.62 -7.18
CA GLN A 337 -27.97 52.38 -6.04
C GLN A 337 -29.13 53.39 -5.89
N ASN A 338 -28.95 54.64 -6.33
CA ASN A 338 -29.97 55.68 -6.27
C ASN A 338 -30.95 55.66 -7.48
N SER A 339 -30.85 54.69 -8.38
CA SER A 339 -31.49 54.74 -9.72
C SER A 339 -31.88 53.38 -10.32
N TRP A 340 -32.03 52.34 -9.49
CA TRP A 340 -32.36 50.97 -9.93
C TRP A 340 -33.55 50.82 -10.90
N PRO A 341 -34.65 51.61 -10.84
CA PRO A 341 -35.75 51.50 -11.80
C PRO A 341 -35.33 51.72 -13.27
N THR A 342 -34.30 52.53 -13.50
CA THR A 342 -33.74 52.83 -14.84
C THR A 342 -32.62 51.85 -15.22
N HIS A 343 -31.94 51.26 -14.24
CA HIS A 343 -30.73 50.45 -14.40
C HIS A 343 -30.94 49.00 -13.91
N ARG A 344 -32.03 48.36 -14.36
CA ARG A 344 -32.37 46.98 -13.97
C ARG A 344 -31.38 45.93 -14.48
N ALA A 345 -30.66 46.19 -15.58
CA ALA A 345 -29.64 45.26 -16.08
C ALA A 345 -28.44 45.17 -15.13
N GLU A 346 -28.00 46.32 -14.61
CA GLU A 346 -26.92 46.43 -13.63
C GLU A 346 -27.30 45.82 -12.27
N ALA A 347 -28.56 45.94 -11.86
CA ALA A 347 -29.09 45.24 -10.67
C ALA A 347 -28.98 43.71 -10.82
N TRP A 348 -29.40 43.15 -11.96
CA TRP A 348 -29.22 41.73 -12.27
C TRP A 348 -27.75 41.31 -12.40
N GLY A 349 -26.87 42.23 -12.83
CA GLY A 349 -25.42 42.04 -12.78
C GLY A 349 -24.90 41.81 -11.35
N CYS A 350 -25.38 42.59 -10.37
CA CYS A 350 -25.07 42.36 -8.96
C CYS A 350 -25.58 41.01 -8.44
N VAL A 351 -26.80 40.60 -8.82
CA VAL A 351 -27.37 39.28 -8.48
C VAL A 351 -26.51 38.14 -9.04
N ALA A 352 -26.12 38.21 -10.31
CA ALA A 352 -25.27 37.22 -10.96
C ALA A 352 -23.89 37.12 -10.29
N MET A 353 -23.32 38.24 -9.84
CA MET A 353 -22.05 38.23 -9.09
C MET A 353 -22.19 37.67 -7.67
N LEU A 354 -23.33 37.84 -6.98
CA LEU A 354 -23.60 37.15 -5.71
C LEU A 354 -23.68 35.62 -5.90
N PHE A 355 -24.33 35.16 -6.96
CA PHE A 355 -24.37 33.75 -7.32
C PHE A 355 -22.97 33.20 -7.65
N PHE A 356 -22.16 33.94 -8.41
CA PHE A 356 -20.77 33.58 -8.70
C PHE A 356 -19.88 33.57 -7.44
N PHE A 357 -20.07 34.50 -6.50
CA PHE A 357 -19.42 34.45 -5.19
C PHE A 357 -19.78 33.17 -4.44
N MET A 358 -21.07 32.82 -4.31
CA MET A 358 -21.47 31.65 -3.52
C MET A 358 -21.05 30.32 -4.16
N LEU A 359 -21.03 30.23 -5.49
CA LEU A 359 -20.46 29.10 -6.21
C LEU A 359 -18.95 28.96 -5.95
N THR A 360 -18.19 30.06 -6.02
CA THR A 360 -16.74 30.02 -5.82
C THR A 360 -16.35 29.82 -4.35
N TYR A 361 -17.10 30.38 -3.40
CA TYR A 361 -16.99 30.09 -1.97
C TYR A 361 -17.25 28.60 -1.67
N GLY A 362 -18.40 28.05 -2.11
CA GLY A 362 -18.77 26.66 -1.82
C GLY A 362 -17.80 25.64 -2.41
N ALA A 363 -17.16 25.98 -3.54
CA ALA A 363 -16.12 25.17 -4.17
C ALA A 363 -14.74 25.24 -3.49
N SER A 364 -14.51 26.19 -2.57
CA SER A 364 -13.19 26.45 -1.98
C SER A 364 -13.22 26.81 -0.49
N TRP A 365 -13.59 28.05 -0.15
CA TRP A 365 -13.55 28.62 1.21
C TRP A 365 -14.62 28.09 2.17
N GLY A 366 -15.65 27.38 1.69
CA GLY A 366 -16.52 26.57 2.54
C GLY A 366 -15.77 25.41 3.23
N PRO A 367 -15.43 24.34 2.49
CA PRO A 367 -14.92 23.11 3.09
C PRO A 367 -13.44 23.14 3.51
N ILE A 368 -12.58 23.91 2.83
CA ILE A 368 -11.13 23.85 3.08
C ILE A 368 -10.75 24.35 4.49
N PRO A 369 -11.30 25.45 5.03
CA PRO A 369 -11.04 25.88 6.41
C PRO A 369 -11.45 24.87 7.48
N TRP A 370 -12.45 24.01 7.25
CA TRP A 370 -12.82 22.94 8.18
C TRP A 370 -11.92 21.71 8.06
N ALA A 371 -11.43 21.39 6.86
CA ALA A 371 -10.55 20.25 6.62
C ALA A 371 -9.09 20.51 7.04
N MET A 372 -8.50 21.62 6.60
CA MET A 372 -7.05 21.88 6.70
C MET A 372 -6.51 21.93 8.14
N PRO A 373 -7.20 22.44 9.18
CA PRO A 373 -6.70 22.37 10.56
C PRO A 373 -6.47 20.94 11.07
N ALA A 374 -7.25 19.96 10.60
CA ALA A 374 -7.03 18.56 10.93
C ALA A 374 -5.81 17.96 10.19
N GLU A 375 -5.47 18.49 9.02
CA GLU A 375 -4.29 18.12 8.22
C GLU A 375 -3.00 18.76 8.76
N VAL A 376 -3.06 20.01 9.22
CA VAL A 376 -1.89 20.84 9.59
C VAL A 376 -1.30 20.50 10.96
N PHE A 377 -2.11 20.19 11.98
CA PHE A 377 -1.63 20.02 13.36
C PHE A 377 -1.03 18.62 13.65
N PRO A 378 0.04 18.52 14.48
CA PRO A 378 0.60 17.25 14.95
C PRO A 378 -0.35 16.52 15.91
N ALA A 379 -0.17 15.20 16.06
CA ALA A 379 -1.15 14.33 16.72
C ALA A 379 -1.42 14.69 18.19
N SER A 380 -0.40 15.11 18.95
CA SER A 380 -0.53 15.49 20.37
C SER A 380 -1.36 16.76 20.60
N LEU A 381 -1.47 17.65 19.60
CA LEU A 381 -2.14 18.96 19.70
C LEU A 381 -3.38 19.09 18.82
N ARG A 382 -3.59 18.23 17.81
CA ARG A 382 -4.65 18.35 16.79
C ARG A 382 -6.04 18.69 17.32
N ALA A 383 -6.52 17.99 18.36
CA ALA A 383 -7.84 18.25 18.92
C ALA A 383 -8.01 19.68 19.47
N LYS A 384 -6.94 20.25 20.04
CA LYS A 384 -6.90 21.61 20.60
C LYS A 384 -6.71 22.65 19.50
N GLY A 385 -5.89 22.33 18.49
CA GLY A 385 -5.67 23.15 17.30
C GLY A 385 -6.93 23.33 16.45
N VAL A 386 -7.67 22.24 16.22
CA VAL A 386 -9.00 22.28 15.60
C VAL A 386 -9.97 23.10 16.46
N ALA A 387 -9.97 22.92 17.79
CA ALA A 387 -10.80 23.73 18.69
C ALA A 387 -10.47 25.24 18.63
N PHE A 388 -9.20 25.64 18.50
CA PHE A 388 -8.83 27.03 18.24
C PHE A 388 -9.37 27.56 16.91
N GLY A 389 -9.37 26.73 15.86
CA GLY A 389 -10.07 27.03 14.61
C GLY A 389 -11.58 27.23 14.83
N THR A 390 -12.27 26.27 15.45
CA THR A 390 -13.71 26.35 15.75
C THR A 390 -14.07 27.59 16.58
N MET A 391 -13.29 27.90 17.63
CA MET A 391 -13.48 29.12 18.43
C MET A 391 -13.28 30.39 17.60
N SER A 392 -12.28 30.41 16.71
CA SER A 392 -12.07 31.53 15.79
C SER A 392 -13.23 31.70 14.81
N ASN A 393 -13.75 30.60 14.25
CA ASN A 393 -14.91 30.62 13.35
C ASN A 393 -16.12 31.29 14.02
N TRP A 394 -16.57 30.81 15.18
CA TRP A 394 -17.72 31.38 15.89
C TRP A 394 -17.49 32.83 16.37
N PHE A 395 -16.29 33.16 16.85
CA PHE A 395 -15.96 34.53 17.28
C PHE A 395 -15.98 35.54 16.11
N ASN A 396 -15.43 35.16 14.96
CA ASN A 396 -15.45 36.01 13.78
C ASN A 396 -16.84 36.09 13.15
N ASN A 397 -17.63 35.01 13.21
CA ASN A 397 -19.04 35.04 12.79
C ASN A 397 -19.89 35.98 13.64
N PHE A 398 -19.67 36.00 14.97
CA PHE A 398 -20.26 36.98 15.88
C PHE A 398 -19.98 38.43 15.44
N ILE A 399 -18.72 38.74 15.08
CA ILE A 399 -18.34 40.07 14.59
C ILE A 399 -19.10 40.39 13.29
N ILE A 400 -19.05 39.50 12.30
CA ILE A 400 -19.65 39.72 10.98
C ILE A 400 -21.18 39.87 11.07
N GLY A 401 -21.86 39.02 11.84
CA GLY A 401 -23.30 39.14 12.10
C GLY A 401 -23.68 40.46 12.78
N LEU A 402 -22.87 40.93 13.73
CA LEU A 402 -23.13 42.19 14.45
C LEU A 402 -22.94 43.43 13.56
N ILE A 403 -21.86 43.50 12.77
CA ILE A 403 -21.51 44.70 11.99
C ILE A 403 -22.26 44.81 10.65
N THR A 404 -22.75 43.69 10.10
CA THR A 404 -23.27 43.67 8.72
C THR A 404 -24.51 44.55 8.52
N PRO A 405 -25.60 44.47 9.31
CA PRO A 405 -26.78 45.29 9.03
C PRO A 405 -26.52 46.81 9.18
N PRO A 406 -25.77 47.29 10.19
CA PRO A 406 -25.31 48.68 10.23
C PRO A 406 -24.47 49.08 9.01
N LEU A 407 -23.59 48.21 8.52
CA LEU A 407 -22.73 48.48 7.37
C LEU A 407 -23.54 48.62 6.07
N ILE A 408 -24.52 47.75 5.86
CA ILE A 408 -25.49 47.84 4.74
C ILE A 408 -26.30 49.14 4.84
N GLN A 409 -26.96 49.39 5.98
CA GLN A 409 -27.84 50.54 6.18
C GLN A 409 -27.11 51.89 6.04
N ASN A 410 -25.87 51.99 6.54
CA ASN A 410 -25.13 53.26 6.55
C ASN A 410 -24.30 53.52 5.29
N THR A 411 -23.90 52.48 4.53
CA THR A 411 -22.92 52.65 3.44
C THR A 411 -23.28 52.01 2.10
N GLY A 412 -24.30 51.13 2.05
CA GLY A 412 -24.68 50.41 0.83
C GLY A 412 -23.48 49.66 0.23
N TYR A 413 -22.95 50.16 -0.89
CA TYR A 413 -21.77 49.61 -1.56
C TYR A 413 -20.54 49.40 -0.64
N GLY A 414 -20.40 50.19 0.42
CA GLY A 414 -19.28 50.08 1.37
C GLY A 414 -19.16 48.72 2.06
N ALA A 415 -20.27 48.00 2.23
CA ALA A 415 -20.26 46.62 2.72
C ALA A 415 -19.48 45.68 1.79
N TYR A 416 -19.69 45.81 0.48
CA TYR A 416 -19.00 44.99 -0.52
C TYR A 416 -17.52 45.37 -0.66
N VAL A 417 -17.17 46.65 -0.48
CA VAL A 417 -15.77 47.10 -0.42
C VAL A 417 -15.05 46.48 0.79
N PHE A 418 -15.68 46.44 1.95
CA PHE A 418 -15.13 45.83 3.17
C PHE A 418 -14.79 44.34 2.95
N PHE A 419 -15.74 43.55 2.46
CA PHE A 419 -15.49 42.13 2.15
C PHE A 419 -14.48 41.94 1.02
N CYS A 420 -14.46 42.83 0.00
CA CYS A 420 -13.44 42.81 -1.06
C CYS A 420 -12.02 42.97 -0.49
N VAL A 421 -11.81 43.93 0.42
CA VAL A 421 -10.51 44.16 1.06
C VAL A 421 -10.07 42.92 1.84
N PHE A 422 -10.97 42.29 2.61
CA PHE A 422 -10.63 41.06 3.32
C PHE A 422 -10.38 39.87 2.40
N CYS A 423 -11.06 39.75 1.25
CA CYS A 423 -10.72 38.76 0.23
C CYS A 423 -9.32 39.00 -0.37
N VAL A 424 -8.93 40.25 -0.65
CA VAL A 424 -7.59 40.58 -1.14
C VAL A 424 -6.51 40.30 -0.08
N LEU A 425 -6.76 40.65 1.19
CA LEU A 425 -5.88 40.28 2.30
C LEU A 425 -5.78 38.76 2.47
N ALA A 426 -6.85 38.01 2.21
CA ALA A 426 -6.82 36.54 2.18
C ALA A 426 -5.93 35.99 1.05
N ILE A 427 -5.95 36.58 -0.16
CA ILE A 427 -5.04 36.19 -1.27
C ILE A 427 -3.58 36.37 -0.81
N VAL A 428 -3.23 37.55 -0.28
CA VAL A 428 -1.88 37.86 0.20
C VAL A 428 -1.46 36.90 1.32
N TRP A 429 -2.35 36.65 2.29
CA TRP A 429 -2.07 35.76 3.42
C TRP A 429 -1.89 34.29 2.98
N VAL A 430 -2.77 33.76 2.12
CA VAL A 430 -2.65 32.39 1.58
C VAL A 430 -1.39 32.25 0.72
N TRP A 431 -0.98 33.31 0.02
CA TRP A 431 0.27 33.31 -0.75
C TRP A 431 1.50 33.16 0.14
N PHE A 432 1.62 33.91 1.24
CA PHE A 432 2.82 33.89 2.08
C PHE A 432 2.80 32.86 3.24
N VAL A 433 1.63 32.48 3.75
CA VAL A 433 1.50 31.80 5.06
C VAL A 433 0.94 30.38 4.96
N VAL A 434 0.07 30.10 3.98
CA VAL A 434 -0.61 28.80 3.88
C VAL A 434 0.18 27.85 2.96
N PRO A 435 0.65 26.69 3.45
CA PRO A 435 1.27 25.67 2.60
C PRO A 435 0.24 24.82 1.85
N GLU A 436 0.69 24.06 0.86
CA GLU A 436 -0.12 23.00 0.25
C GLU A 436 -0.10 21.72 1.11
N THR A 437 -1.28 21.15 1.38
CA THR A 437 -1.45 19.92 2.17
C THR A 437 -1.82 18.70 1.31
N ASN A 438 -2.28 18.90 0.07
CA ASN A 438 -2.72 17.81 -0.79
C ASN A 438 -1.55 16.88 -1.16
N GLY A 439 -1.83 15.57 -1.16
CA GLY A 439 -0.83 14.54 -1.38
C GLY A 439 0.27 14.47 -0.31
N ARG A 440 0.16 15.21 0.81
CA ARG A 440 1.06 15.10 1.95
C ARG A 440 0.43 14.26 3.06
N THR A 441 1.24 13.50 3.80
CA THR A 441 0.78 12.93 5.07
C THR A 441 1.10 13.85 6.25
N LEU A 442 0.50 13.53 7.39
CA LEU A 442 0.62 14.29 8.64
C LEU A 442 2.08 14.36 9.14
N GLU A 443 2.92 13.40 8.73
CA GLU A 443 4.35 13.31 9.05
C GLU A 443 5.22 14.14 8.09
N GLU A 444 4.81 14.31 6.83
CA GLU A 444 5.46 15.29 5.92
C GLU A 444 5.18 16.73 6.34
N MET A 445 4.09 17.01 7.06
CA MET A 445 3.75 18.37 7.50
C MET A 445 4.81 19.00 8.41
N ASP A 446 5.61 18.20 9.11
CA ASP A 446 6.73 18.68 9.92
C ASP A 446 7.85 19.29 9.04
N HIS A 447 8.14 18.63 7.91
CA HIS A 447 9.07 19.12 6.91
C HIS A 447 8.50 20.35 6.16
N VAL A 448 7.19 20.39 5.92
CA VAL A 448 6.50 21.51 5.26
C VAL A 448 6.54 22.79 6.10
N PHE A 449 6.35 22.69 7.42
CA PHE A 449 6.44 23.84 8.32
C PHE A 449 7.87 24.18 8.78
N GLN A 450 8.86 23.32 8.49
CA GLN A 450 10.25 23.43 8.97
C GLN A 450 10.33 23.51 10.50
N ASP A 451 9.54 22.68 11.18
CA ASP A 451 9.51 22.54 12.63
C ASP A 451 9.60 21.04 12.96
N ASN A 452 10.48 20.61 13.89
CA ASN A 452 10.73 19.19 14.19
C ASN A 452 10.06 18.65 15.49
N PRO A 453 8.76 18.86 15.80
CA PRO A 453 8.17 18.19 16.97
C PRO A 453 7.98 16.69 16.73
N GLY A 454 7.66 16.25 15.50
CA GLY A 454 7.21 14.89 15.23
C GLY A 454 8.28 13.79 15.19
N GLU A 455 9.57 14.13 15.07
CA GLU A 455 10.64 13.14 15.20
C GLU A 455 10.75 12.65 16.64
N LEU A 456 10.74 13.58 17.60
CA LEU A 456 10.71 13.29 19.03
C LEU A 456 9.41 12.57 19.44
N GLU A 457 8.26 12.96 18.86
CA GLU A 457 6.97 12.27 19.13
C GLU A 457 6.91 10.84 18.54
N GLN A 458 7.87 10.39 17.73
CA GLN A 458 7.93 9.02 17.16
C GLN A 458 8.85 8.05 17.90
N ILE A 459 9.83 8.54 18.66
CA ILE A 459 10.81 7.67 19.35
C ILE A 459 10.23 7.13 20.66
N HIS A 460 9.64 8.00 21.48
CA HIS A 460 9.15 7.65 22.82
C HIS A 460 8.06 6.57 22.90
N PRO A 461 6.98 6.57 22.07
CA PRO A 461 5.88 5.59 22.21
C PRO A 461 6.33 4.13 22.17
N ARG A 462 7.44 3.85 21.47
CA ARG A 462 8.06 2.52 21.38
C ARG A 462 8.80 2.14 22.65
N LEU A 463 9.37 3.10 23.36
CA LEU A 463 10.12 2.90 24.60
C LEU A 463 9.17 2.71 25.80
N SER A 464 8.13 3.54 25.94
CA SER A 464 7.13 3.37 27.02
C SER A 464 6.32 2.08 26.89
N LEU A 465 6.02 1.63 25.66
CA LEU A 465 5.46 0.29 25.42
C LEU A 465 6.28 -0.83 26.07
N HIS A 466 7.62 -0.79 26.01
CA HIS A 466 8.47 -1.82 26.61
C HIS A 466 8.42 -1.84 28.15
N ARG A 467 8.05 -0.74 28.81
CA ARG A 467 7.87 -0.68 30.27
C ARG A 467 6.55 -1.33 30.72
N GLU A 468 5.43 -1.05 30.05
CA GLU A 468 4.11 -1.56 30.50
C GLU A 468 3.97 -3.09 30.41
N PHE A 469 4.66 -3.76 29.48
CA PHE A 469 4.63 -5.23 29.39
C PHE A 469 5.30 -5.97 30.55
N ALA A 470 6.02 -5.26 31.43
CA ALA A 470 6.66 -5.84 32.62
C ALA A 470 5.69 -6.11 33.80
N HIS A 471 4.40 -5.78 33.69
CA HIS A 471 3.45 -5.83 34.82
C HIS A 471 2.22 -6.75 34.61
N PHE A 472 2.16 -7.52 33.51
CA PHE A 472 1.04 -8.43 33.24
C PHE A 472 1.45 -9.92 33.33
N PRO A 473 0.51 -10.84 33.69
CA PRO A 473 0.79 -12.27 33.74
C PRO A 473 1.07 -12.84 32.35
N ALA A 474 2.04 -13.76 32.27
CA ALA A 474 2.67 -14.23 31.03
C ALA A 474 1.71 -14.71 29.91
N ARG A 475 0.49 -15.13 30.25
CA ARG A 475 -0.48 -15.69 29.30
C ARG A 475 -1.15 -14.63 28.40
N SER A 476 -1.26 -13.38 28.83
CA SER A 476 -1.68 -12.25 27.98
C SER A 476 -0.47 -11.57 27.31
N VAL A 477 0.65 -11.48 28.04
CA VAL A 477 1.92 -10.92 27.54
C VAL A 477 2.44 -11.69 26.31
N ALA A 478 2.27 -13.01 26.24
CA ALA A 478 2.65 -13.81 25.07
C ALA A 478 1.94 -13.39 23.77
N SER A 479 0.71 -12.85 23.86
CA SER A 479 0.00 -12.28 22.71
C SER A 479 0.57 -10.89 22.36
N CYS A 480 0.62 -9.99 23.33
CA CYS A 480 1.09 -8.62 23.10
C CYS A 480 2.55 -8.52 22.62
N ASN A 481 3.48 -9.32 23.19
CA ASN A 481 4.90 -9.26 22.83
C ASN A 481 5.17 -9.73 21.38
N ALA A 482 4.29 -10.56 20.81
CA ALA A 482 4.36 -10.91 19.39
C ALA A 482 4.03 -9.71 18.48
N PHE A 483 3.17 -8.79 18.97
CA PHE A 483 2.73 -7.60 18.25
C PHE A 483 3.62 -6.37 18.47
N THR A 484 4.17 -6.15 19.66
CA THR A 484 4.84 -4.88 19.99
C THR A 484 6.29 -4.77 19.48
N MET A 485 6.97 -5.89 19.29
CA MET A 485 8.16 -5.99 18.42
C MET A 485 7.86 -5.66 16.94
N SER A 486 6.58 -5.60 16.54
CA SER A 486 6.11 -5.34 15.17
C SER A 486 5.63 -3.90 14.93
N SER A 487 5.72 -3.00 15.92
CA SER A 487 5.43 -1.56 15.75
C SER A 487 6.56 -0.81 15.01
N LYS A 488 6.86 -1.25 13.79
CA LYS A 488 7.44 -0.35 12.78
C LYS A 488 6.48 0.83 12.59
N GLN A 489 7.03 2.04 12.47
CA GLN A 489 6.25 3.27 12.31
C GLN A 489 5.13 3.05 11.29
N ARG A 490 3.95 3.59 11.55
CA ARG A 490 2.93 3.76 10.51
C ARG A 490 3.61 4.50 9.38
N LYS A 491 3.92 3.78 8.30
CA LYS A 491 4.54 4.37 7.13
C LYS A 491 3.57 5.40 6.56
N HIS A 492 4.11 6.50 6.06
CA HIS A 492 3.47 7.24 4.99
C HIS A 492 3.15 6.24 3.87
N VAL A 493 1.87 5.90 3.69
CA VAL A 493 1.42 4.98 2.64
C VAL A 493 1.25 5.80 1.37
N THR A 494 2.26 5.81 0.51
CA THR A 494 2.32 6.65 -0.70
C THR A 494 1.28 6.24 -1.77
N THR A 495 0.84 4.98 -1.76
CA THR A 495 -0.20 4.45 -2.66
C THR A 495 -1.32 3.73 -1.90
N ALA A 496 -2.56 4.20 -2.09
CA ALA A 496 -3.77 3.58 -1.55
C ALA A 496 -4.19 2.34 -2.36
N CYS A 497 -4.97 1.44 -1.74
CA CYS A 497 -5.55 0.30 -2.45
C CYS A 497 -6.53 0.76 -3.55
N ILE A 498 -6.62 0.05 -4.67
CA ILE A 498 -7.50 0.38 -5.81
C ILE A 498 -8.97 0.49 -5.37
N PRO A 499 -9.60 -0.48 -4.68
CA PRO A 499 -10.99 -0.30 -4.23
C PRO A 499 -11.14 0.80 -3.17
N CYS A 500 -10.07 1.18 -2.46
CA CYS A 500 -10.07 2.32 -1.53
C CYS A 500 -10.07 3.64 -2.31
N ARG A 501 -9.23 3.71 -3.34
CA ARG A 501 -9.02 4.83 -4.27
C ARG A 501 -10.27 5.10 -5.11
N GLU A 502 -10.89 4.04 -5.63
CA GLU A 502 -12.19 4.05 -6.32
C GLU A 502 -13.33 4.46 -5.37
N SER A 503 -13.38 3.88 -4.17
CA SER A 503 -14.38 4.24 -3.15
C SER A 503 -14.11 5.59 -2.46
N LYS A 504 -13.08 6.35 -2.87
CA LYS A 504 -12.62 7.62 -2.25
C LYS A 504 -12.49 7.58 -0.72
N VAL A 505 -11.80 6.57 -0.21
CA VAL A 505 -11.46 6.43 1.21
C VAL A 505 -9.95 6.27 1.38
N LYS A 506 -9.41 6.74 2.51
CA LYS A 506 -7.99 6.53 2.84
C LYS A 506 -7.72 5.03 2.96
N CYS A 507 -6.46 4.63 2.87
CA CYS A 507 -6.06 3.23 2.97
C CYS A 507 -4.92 3.09 3.98
N ASN A 508 -5.01 2.12 4.89
CA ASN A 508 -4.02 1.93 5.95
C ASN A 508 -2.74 1.17 5.52
N GLY A 509 -2.58 0.86 4.23
CA GLY A 509 -1.41 0.15 3.70
C GLY A 509 -1.27 -1.31 4.15
N ALA A 510 -2.24 -1.85 4.90
CA ALA A 510 -2.21 -3.23 5.32
C ALA A 510 -2.49 -4.17 4.13
N THR A 511 -1.69 -5.22 4.04
CA THR A 511 -1.81 -6.33 3.09
C THR A 511 -2.00 -7.65 3.87
N PRO A 512 -2.70 -8.67 3.33
CA PRO A 512 -3.29 -8.73 1.99
C PRO A 512 -4.47 -7.78 1.83
N SER A 513 -5.31 -7.64 2.85
CA SER A 513 -6.45 -6.73 2.82
C SER A 513 -6.39 -5.63 3.88
N CYS A 514 -6.42 -4.40 3.38
CA CYS A 514 -6.69 -3.17 4.10
C CYS A 514 -7.99 -3.25 4.91
N SER A 515 -8.04 -2.60 6.07
CA SER A 515 -9.14 -2.79 7.03
C SER A 515 -10.50 -2.38 6.46
N TYR A 516 -10.56 -1.32 5.63
CA TYR A 516 -11.80 -0.91 4.95
C TYR A 516 -12.39 -1.99 4.04
N CYS A 517 -11.62 -2.48 3.07
CA CYS A 517 -12.14 -3.43 2.09
C CYS A 517 -12.51 -4.76 2.77
N LEU A 518 -11.71 -5.21 3.74
CA LEU A 518 -12.00 -6.41 4.51
C LEU A 518 -13.23 -6.26 5.43
N ASN A 519 -13.60 -5.05 5.85
CA ASN A 519 -14.86 -4.76 6.52
C ASN A 519 -16.04 -4.48 5.57
N LYS A 520 -15.80 -4.26 4.28
CA LYS A 520 -16.82 -4.04 3.24
C LYS A 520 -17.05 -5.25 2.33
N GLY A 521 -16.38 -6.38 2.58
CA GLY A 521 -16.45 -7.57 1.73
C GLY A 521 -15.85 -7.36 0.33
N ARG A 522 -14.96 -6.38 0.16
CA ARG A 522 -14.35 -6.01 -1.14
C ARG A 522 -12.93 -6.57 -1.24
N ALA A 523 -12.54 -6.98 -2.45
CA ALA A 523 -11.21 -7.52 -2.73
C ALA A 523 -10.14 -6.42 -2.71
N CYS A 524 -9.52 -6.15 -1.56
CA CYS A 524 -8.43 -5.19 -1.45
C CYS A 524 -7.26 -5.59 -2.35
N HIS A 525 -6.85 -4.72 -3.25
CA HIS A 525 -5.66 -4.85 -4.08
C HIS A 525 -5.05 -3.46 -4.27
N TYR A 526 -3.75 -3.34 -4.50
CA TYR A 526 -3.03 -2.05 -4.59
C TYR A 526 -2.40 -1.89 -5.97
N GLN A 527 -2.37 -0.66 -6.49
CA GLN A 527 -1.67 -0.36 -7.74
C GLN A 527 -0.18 -0.17 -7.45
N VAL A 528 0.67 -1.00 -8.04
CA VAL A 528 2.12 -1.03 -7.77
C VAL A 528 2.86 -0.30 -8.89
N GLY A 529 2.83 1.04 -8.85
CA GLY A 529 3.54 1.90 -9.80
C GLY A 529 3.41 3.39 -9.45
N GLY A 530 4.50 4.15 -9.57
CA GLY A 530 4.53 5.61 -9.44
C GLY A 530 4.59 6.21 -8.02
N ASP A 531 5.80 6.50 -7.54
CA ASP A 531 6.08 7.66 -6.67
C ASP A 531 7.41 8.32 -7.11
N LYS A 532 7.48 9.65 -7.06
CA LYS A 532 8.47 10.47 -7.81
C LYS A 532 8.99 11.67 -7.00
N ARG A 533 9.36 11.47 -5.73
CA ARG A 533 9.81 12.54 -4.81
C ARG A 533 11.32 12.53 -4.57
N LYS A 534 11.93 13.72 -4.55
CA LYS A 534 13.37 13.94 -4.35
C LYS A 534 13.79 13.76 -2.88
N LEU A 535 15.03 13.32 -2.67
CA LEU A 535 15.76 13.50 -1.40
C LEU A 535 15.94 15.00 -1.09
N SER A 536 16.09 15.35 0.19
CA SER A 536 16.35 16.75 0.59
C SER A 536 17.76 17.17 0.21
N LEU A 537 17.89 18.33 -0.43
CA LEU A 537 19.18 18.83 -0.92
C LEU A 537 20.19 19.04 0.21
N ARG A 538 19.71 19.45 1.40
CA ARG A 538 20.52 19.66 2.60
C ARG A 538 21.23 18.38 3.07
N PHE A 539 20.51 17.25 3.14
CA PHE A 539 21.09 15.96 3.51
C PHE A 539 22.12 15.47 2.48
N ALA A 540 21.87 15.73 1.19
CA ALA A 540 22.83 15.42 0.13
C ALA A 540 24.11 16.27 0.24
N ILE A 541 23.98 17.55 0.60
CA ILE A 541 25.12 18.47 0.83
C ILE A 541 25.90 18.07 2.09
N GLU A 542 25.24 17.79 3.21
CA GLU A 542 25.88 17.35 4.46
C GLU A 542 26.70 16.06 4.26
N LEU A 543 26.16 15.09 3.48
CA LEU A 543 26.88 13.87 3.10
C LEU A 543 28.09 14.15 2.18
N LEU A 544 28.00 15.16 1.31
CA LEU A 544 29.07 15.57 0.41
C LEU A 544 30.21 16.28 1.16
N THR A 545 29.88 17.26 2.01
CA THR A 545 30.85 17.98 2.85
C THR A 545 31.59 17.01 3.77
N GLY A 546 30.88 16.12 4.46
CA GLY A 546 31.51 15.10 5.32
C GLY A 546 32.42 14.14 4.54
N ARG A 547 32.22 13.96 3.24
CA ARG A 547 33.13 13.17 2.37
C ARG A 547 34.32 13.99 1.86
N VAL A 548 34.15 15.28 1.60
CA VAL A 548 35.25 16.20 1.26
C VAL A 548 36.20 16.40 2.45
N ASP A 549 35.68 16.52 3.67
CA ASP A 549 36.50 16.62 4.90
C ASP A 549 37.35 15.35 5.09
N GLN A 550 36.76 14.15 4.92
CA GLN A 550 37.50 12.88 4.97
C GLN A 550 38.62 12.80 3.92
N LEU A 551 38.37 13.23 2.69
CA LEU A 551 39.38 13.25 1.62
C LEU A 551 40.46 14.31 1.88
N SER A 552 40.11 15.43 2.51
CA SER A 552 41.05 16.50 2.86
C SER A 552 41.98 16.07 4.00
N GLN A 553 41.48 15.33 5.00
CA GLN A 553 42.33 14.70 6.02
C GLN A 553 43.25 13.64 5.42
N TYR A 554 42.72 12.74 4.58
CA TYR A 554 43.52 11.73 3.86
C TYR A 554 44.73 12.33 3.12
N ILE A 555 44.52 13.46 2.42
CA ILE A 555 45.56 14.17 1.68
C ILE A 555 46.65 14.72 2.64
N LEU A 556 46.25 15.31 3.76
CA LEU A 556 47.18 15.84 4.77
C LEU A 556 47.94 14.72 5.52
N ASP A 557 47.25 13.63 5.87
CA ASP A 557 47.82 12.48 6.58
C ASP A 557 48.86 11.75 5.72
N ASN A 558 48.70 11.76 4.39
CA ASN A 558 49.68 11.30 3.40
C ASN A 558 50.75 12.36 3.05
N GLY A 559 50.80 13.50 3.76
CA GLY A 559 51.84 14.52 3.61
C GLY A 559 51.76 15.36 2.34
N LEU A 560 50.64 15.33 1.62
CA LEU A 560 50.43 16.10 0.39
C LEU A 560 49.74 17.44 0.70
N PRO A 561 50.10 18.53 0.00
CA PRO A 561 49.40 19.79 0.14
C PRO A 561 48.00 19.70 -0.48
N ILE A 562 46.97 20.17 0.24
CA ILE A 562 45.62 20.30 -0.31
C ILE A 562 45.67 21.23 -1.54
N PRO A 563 45.13 20.84 -2.71
CA PRO A 563 45.10 21.70 -3.88
C PRO A 563 44.38 23.03 -3.60
N ALA A 564 45.05 24.15 -3.81
CA ALA A 564 44.41 25.46 -3.74
C ALA A 564 43.31 25.56 -4.80
N ALA A 565 42.09 25.91 -4.39
CA ALA A 565 41.00 26.13 -5.32
C ALA A 565 41.36 27.27 -6.29
N THR A 566 41.19 27.05 -7.59
CA THR A 566 41.31 28.13 -8.58
C THR A 566 40.24 29.18 -8.33
N GLN A 567 40.56 30.44 -8.62
CA GLN A 567 39.67 31.58 -8.34
C GLN A 567 38.32 31.47 -9.07
N GLU A 568 38.29 30.82 -10.24
CA GLU A 568 37.04 30.45 -10.93
C GLU A 568 36.22 29.41 -10.16
N ASN A 569 36.84 28.40 -9.55
CA ASN A 569 36.14 27.38 -8.77
C ASN A 569 35.58 27.94 -7.45
N GLU A 570 36.29 28.85 -6.77
CA GLU A 570 35.71 29.59 -5.64
C GLU A 570 34.49 30.43 -6.07
N LEU A 571 34.59 31.14 -7.21
CA LEU A 571 33.52 31.97 -7.72
C LEU A 571 32.30 31.13 -8.15
N ALA A 572 32.53 30.03 -8.86
CA ALA A 572 31.49 29.09 -9.24
C ALA A 572 30.82 28.45 -8.01
N LEU A 573 31.59 28.10 -6.97
CA LEU A 573 31.05 27.57 -5.72
C LEU A 573 30.22 28.62 -4.98
N ARG A 574 30.67 29.87 -4.88
CA ARG A 574 29.90 30.98 -4.29
C ARG A 574 28.60 31.25 -5.04
N ASN A 575 28.66 31.40 -6.36
CA ASN A 575 27.47 31.59 -7.20
C ASN A 575 26.48 30.42 -7.06
N THR A 576 26.99 29.19 -6.97
CA THR A 576 26.17 27.99 -6.71
C THR A 576 25.49 28.08 -5.34
N LEU A 577 26.25 28.38 -4.27
CA LEU A 577 25.73 28.51 -2.91
C LEU A 577 24.71 29.67 -2.78
N GLU A 578 24.93 30.80 -3.45
CA GLU A 578 23.97 31.90 -3.53
C GLU A 578 22.67 31.48 -4.24
N SER A 579 22.76 30.78 -5.37
CA SER A 579 21.58 30.26 -6.10
C SER A 579 20.76 29.23 -5.31
N VAL A 580 21.37 28.59 -4.31
CA VAL A 580 20.76 27.62 -3.38
C VAL A 580 20.31 28.29 -2.06
N GLY A 581 20.58 29.59 -1.88
CA GLY A 581 20.18 30.37 -0.69
C GLY A 581 21.13 30.28 0.51
N LEU A 582 22.34 29.74 0.31
CA LEU A 582 23.35 29.46 1.34
C LEU A 582 24.54 30.44 1.33
N GLY A 583 24.51 31.50 0.52
CA GLY A 583 25.59 32.49 0.38
C GLY A 583 25.97 33.30 1.63
N HIS A 584 25.31 33.07 2.77
CA HIS A 584 25.69 33.66 4.06
C HIS A 584 26.88 32.94 4.74
N LEU A 585 27.27 31.76 4.26
CA LEU A 585 28.43 31.01 4.74
C LEU A 585 29.74 31.68 4.28
N LYS A 586 30.42 32.38 5.21
CA LYS A 586 31.74 32.97 4.96
C LYS A 586 32.83 31.89 4.86
N LEU A 587 33.15 31.51 3.63
CA LEU A 587 34.39 30.83 3.28
C LEU A 587 35.57 31.81 3.42
N THR A 588 36.35 31.65 4.49
CA THR A 588 37.66 32.28 4.70
C THR A 588 38.74 31.20 4.71
N PRO A 589 39.91 31.38 4.06
CA PRO A 589 40.89 30.32 3.87
C PRO A 589 41.42 29.68 5.17
N ASP A 590 41.46 30.44 6.26
CA ASP A 590 42.23 30.10 7.46
C ASP A 590 41.44 29.31 8.53
N ILE A 591 40.18 28.93 8.27
CA ILE A 591 39.29 28.29 9.26
C ILE A 591 38.55 27.07 8.65
N PRO A 592 38.72 25.85 9.20
CA PRO A 592 37.98 24.67 8.76
C PRO A 592 36.46 24.82 8.90
N LEU A 593 35.70 24.37 7.90
CA LEU A 593 34.25 24.57 7.82
C LEU A 593 33.48 23.97 9.01
N SER A 594 34.02 22.90 9.59
CA SER A 594 33.50 22.23 10.79
C SER A 594 33.44 23.12 12.04
N GLN A 595 34.27 24.16 12.15
CA GLN A 595 34.20 25.08 13.29
C GLN A 595 33.02 26.07 13.19
N ASN A 596 32.66 26.51 11.99
CA ASN A 596 31.49 27.39 11.80
C ASN A 596 30.16 26.66 12.06
N LEU A 597 30.09 25.35 11.81
CA LEU A 597 28.89 24.54 12.09
C LEU A 597 28.70 24.23 13.58
N ASN A 598 29.78 24.10 14.35
CA ASN A 598 29.73 23.75 15.77
C ASN A 598 29.44 24.94 16.72
N ALA A 599 29.22 26.15 16.19
CA ALA A 599 29.04 27.36 16.99
C ALA A 599 27.63 27.55 17.59
N GLU A 600 26.60 26.85 17.09
CA GLU A 600 25.19 27.00 17.57
C GLU A 600 24.55 25.70 18.09
N THR A 601 25.24 24.55 18.07
CA THR A 601 24.68 23.27 18.54
C THR A 601 25.60 22.52 19.50
N THR A 602 25.26 22.56 20.79
CA THR A 602 25.80 21.66 21.82
C THR A 602 24.67 20.82 22.42
N SER A 603 25.01 19.58 22.81
CA SER A 603 24.13 18.49 23.29
C SER A 603 23.55 17.58 22.19
N ASP A 604 23.47 16.30 22.53
CA ASP A 604 22.65 15.22 21.94
C ASP A 604 23.17 14.43 20.73
N TYR A 605 24.48 14.45 20.42
CA TYR A 605 25.15 13.34 19.70
C TYR A 605 26.52 12.99 20.29
N ALA A 606 26.53 12.03 21.20
CA ALA A 606 27.73 11.51 21.87
C ALA A 606 27.83 9.97 21.80
N ASP A 607 27.51 9.39 20.64
CA ASP A 607 27.59 7.93 20.42
C ASP A 607 27.69 7.59 18.92
N LEU A 608 28.85 7.83 18.29
CA LEU A 608 29.16 7.33 16.93
C LEU A 608 30.67 7.33 16.55
N GLN A 609 31.58 7.23 17.53
CA GLN A 609 33.01 7.02 17.26
C GLN A 609 33.35 5.53 17.09
N SER A 610 33.16 4.97 15.89
CA SER A 610 33.94 3.83 15.37
C SER A 610 33.44 3.36 14.00
N PHE A 611 34.22 3.60 12.94
CA PHE A 611 34.46 2.68 11.81
C PHE A 611 35.44 3.31 10.81
N HIS A 612 36.70 2.88 10.82
CA HIS A 612 37.65 3.15 9.73
C HIS A 612 37.46 2.13 8.59
N LEU A 613 37.73 2.57 7.36
CA LEU A 613 37.94 1.71 6.18
C LEU A 613 39.17 2.22 5.40
N PRO A 614 39.86 1.35 4.63
CA PRO A 614 41.27 1.55 4.26
C PRO A 614 41.51 2.35 2.98
N GLU A 615 42.77 2.75 2.83
CA GLU A 615 43.39 3.45 1.70
C GLU A 615 43.64 2.55 0.47
N LEU A 616 43.79 3.15 -0.71
CA LEU A 616 44.18 2.46 -1.95
C LEU A 616 44.73 3.44 -3.00
N ASP A 617 45.80 3.04 -3.70
CA ASP A 617 46.61 3.90 -4.57
C ASP A 617 45.97 4.30 -5.92
N THR A 618 46.58 5.29 -6.57
CA THR A 618 46.11 5.88 -7.85
C THR A 618 47.14 5.79 -8.98
N VAL A 619 46.71 5.33 -10.16
CA VAL A 619 47.40 5.51 -11.46
C VAL A 619 46.35 5.69 -12.57
N SER A 620 46.64 6.51 -13.57
CA SER A 620 45.81 6.77 -14.76
C SER A 620 46.69 7.31 -15.91
N PRO A 621 46.17 7.63 -17.11
CA PRO A 621 45.43 6.75 -18.02
C PRO A 621 45.99 6.83 -19.47
N SER A 622 45.45 6.04 -20.42
CA SER A 622 45.49 6.39 -21.86
C SER A 622 44.43 5.67 -22.72
N LEU A 623 44.06 6.34 -23.82
CA LEU A 623 43.22 5.94 -24.97
C LEU A 623 44.16 5.93 -26.22
N PRO A 624 43.83 5.35 -27.41
CA PRO A 624 42.51 5.46 -28.08
C PRO A 624 42.03 4.34 -29.07
N GLY A 625 40.71 4.36 -29.35
CA GLY A 625 40.14 4.51 -30.72
C GLY A 625 40.10 3.34 -31.75
N GLY A 626 38.98 3.27 -32.51
CA GLY A 626 38.96 2.71 -33.88
C GLY A 626 37.83 1.71 -34.24
N SER A 627 36.90 2.14 -35.12
CA SER A 627 36.50 1.53 -36.42
C SER A 627 36.68 0.02 -36.71
N GLU A 628 35.84 -0.70 -37.49
CA GLU A 628 34.58 -0.42 -38.24
C GLU A 628 33.99 -1.72 -38.89
N PHE A 629 32.78 -1.62 -39.46
CA PHE A 629 32.27 -2.30 -40.69
C PHE A 629 31.72 -3.77 -40.76
N TYR A 630 30.42 -3.83 -41.09
CA TYR A 630 29.73 -4.56 -42.20
C TYR A 630 29.27 -6.05 -42.16
N LEU A 631 28.13 -6.26 -42.85
CA LEU A 631 27.41 -7.50 -43.22
C LEU A 631 27.66 -7.89 -44.71
N PRO A 632 27.42 -9.14 -45.15
CA PRO A 632 26.12 -9.58 -45.75
C PRO A 632 25.63 -10.96 -45.18
N ILE A 633 24.38 -11.46 -45.27
CA ILE A 633 23.21 -11.42 -46.20
C ILE A 633 23.19 -12.56 -47.27
N PHE A 634 21.96 -13.11 -47.50
CA PHE A 634 21.47 -14.22 -48.38
C PHE A 634 21.27 -15.58 -47.66
N SER A 635 20.06 -16.16 -47.51
CA SER A 635 19.04 -16.74 -48.45
C SER A 635 19.34 -18.21 -48.83
N ASP A 636 18.40 -19.12 -49.16
CA ASP A 636 16.93 -19.08 -49.29
C ASP A 636 16.28 -20.52 -49.20
N ASP A 637 14.95 -20.62 -49.43
CA ASP A 637 14.19 -21.74 -50.06
C ASP A 637 13.84 -23.12 -49.37
N SER A 638 12.55 -23.25 -48.98
CA SER A 638 11.53 -24.19 -49.53
C SER A 638 11.29 -25.68 -49.08
N ALA A 639 9.99 -26.04 -48.97
CA ALA A 639 9.27 -27.36 -49.11
C ALA A 639 9.63 -28.61 -48.23
N GLY A 640 8.72 -29.58 -47.93
CA GLY A 640 7.25 -29.68 -48.05
C GLY A 640 6.66 -31.13 -47.97
N VAL A 641 5.33 -31.26 -47.72
CA VAL A 641 4.38 -32.35 -48.16
C VAL A 641 4.15 -33.69 -47.36
N ALA A 642 2.87 -33.87 -46.93
CA ALA A 642 1.98 -35.08 -46.84
C ALA A 642 2.01 -36.23 -45.75
N ASN A 643 0.86 -36.32 -45.03
CA ASN A 643 -0.10 -37.45 -44.81
C ASN A 643 0.28 -38.90 -44.35
N GLY A 644 -0.53 -39.43 -43.40
CA GLY A 644 -0.72 -40.87 -43.07
C GLY A 644 -1.85 -41.11 -42.03
N GLN A 645 -2.53 -42.28 -42.01
CA GLN A 645 -3.79 -42.51 -41.24
C GLN A 645 -3.90 -43.89 -40.54
N PHE A 646 -4.41 -43.92 -39.27
CA PHE A 646 -5.32 -44.91 -38.60
C PHE A 646 -5.04 -46.45 -38.65
N PRO A 647 -5.81 -47.37 -37.96
CA PRO A 647 -6.73 -47.27 -36.79
C PRO A 647 -6.49 -48.35 -35.67
N GLU A 648 -7.34 -48.35 -34.61
CA GLU A 648 -7.87 -49.47 -33.74
C GLU A 648 -6.94 -50.58 -33.18
N GLY A 649 -7.08 -51.14 -31.95
CA GLY A 649 -8.02 -51.07 -30.81
C GLY A 649 -7.39 -51.78 -29.57
N LEU A 650 -8.03 -52.45 -28.58
CA LEU A 650 -9.43 -52.66 -28.15
C LEU A 650 -9.45 -53.33 -26.72
N GLN A 651 -10.64 -53.50 -26.11
CA GLN A 651 -11.04 -54.45 -25.02
C GLN A 651 -10.90 -54.08 -23.50
N ASN A 652 -11.97 -54.42 -22.77
CA ASN A 652 -12.35 -54.03 -21.40
C ASN A 652 -11.90 -55.03 -20.31
N ASP A 653 -11.88 -54.58 -19.04
CA ASP A 653 -12.88 -54.91 -17.98
C ASP A 653 -12.51 -54.12 -16.69
N LEU A 654 -13.36 -53.55 -15.83
CA LEU A 654 -14.73 -53.76 -15.28
C LEU A 654 -14.82 -54.48 -13.91
N PHE A 655 -15.56 -53.80 -13.00
CA PHE A 655 -16.19 -54.23 -11.74
C PHE A 655 -15.46 -54.30 -10.37
N LEU A 656 -16.23 -53.88 -9.36
CA LEU A 656 -16.01 -53.71 -7.89
C LEU A 656 -15.55 -52.30 -7.50
N ASP A 657 -16.41 -51.28 -7.28
CA ASP A 657 -17.85 -51.23 -6.94
C ASP A 657 -18.26 -51.80 -5.55
N GLN A 658 -19.25 -51.13 -4.95
CA GLN A 658 -20.01 -51.44 -3.71
C GLN A 658 -19.25 -51.36 -2.37
N LEU A 659 -19.57 -50.34 -1.54
CA LEU A 659 -20.02 -50.51 -0.13
C LEU A 659 -20.37 -49.23 0.68
N TRP A 660 -20.70 -48.08 0.08
CA TRP A 660 -21.12 -46.86 0.83
C TRP A 660 -22.39 -46.13 0.32
N ASN A 661 -23.46 -46.89 0.08
CA ASN A 661 -24.85 -46.40 0.25
C ASN A 661 -25.19 -46.43 1.77
N PHE A 662 -26.21 -45.82 2.39
CA PHE A 662 -27.32 -44.88 2.07
C PHE A 662 -27.33 -43.81 3.22
N VAL A 663 -28.20 -42.80 3.42
CA VAL A 663 -29.57 -42.36 2.98
C VAL A 663 -29.46 -40.82 2.78
N SER A 664 -29.94 -40.18 1.70
CA SER A 664 -31.29 -39.61 1.44
C SER A 664 -31.81 -38.62 2.52
N ASP A 665 -32.54 -37.53 2.25
CA ASP A 665 -33.15 -36.92 1.05
C ASP A 665 -32.81 -35.39 1.00
N ASP A 666 -33.19 -34.51 0.06
CA ASP A 666 -34.36 -34.46 -0.84
C ASP A 666 -34.14 -33.53 -2.07
N MET A 667 -34.85 -33.79 -3.18
CA MET A 667 -35.35 -32.91 -4.29
C MET A 667 -34.62 -31.57 -4.66
N ILE A 668 -34.36 -31.17 -5.93
CA ILE A 668 -34.88 -31.51 -7.29
C ILE A 668 -33.75 -31.40 -8.35
N GLN A 669 -33.79 -32.21 -9.44
CA GLN A 669 -33.04 -32.02 -10.70
C GLN A 669 -33.97 -31.66 -11.89
N PRO A 670 -33.43 -31.06 -12.97
CA PRO A 670 -33.77 -31.43 -14.34
C PRO A 670 -32.66 -32.30 -14.97
N THR A 671 -33.04 -33.26 -15.82
CA THR A 671 -32.18 -34.36 -16.29
C THR A 671 -31.54 -34.16 -17.67
N SER A 672 -30.55 -34.98 -17.97
CA SER A 672 -29.80 -35.00 -19.24
C SER A 672 -30.55 -35.66 -20.40
N SER A 673 -30.19 -35.30 -21.65
CA SER A 673 -29.64 -36.20 -22.69
C SER A 673 -29.90 -35.70 -24.12
N ASN A 674 -28.90 -35.78 -24.99
CA ASN A 674 -29.05 -35.65 -26.45
C ASN A 674 -29.30 -37.03 -27.08
N PRO A 675 -30.03 -37.07 -28.21
CA PRO A 675 -29.61 -37.93 -29.31
C PRO A 675 -29.61 -37.18 -30.67
N THR A 676 -28.59 -37.42 -31.48
CA THR A 676 -28.47 -36.88 -32.84
C THR A 676 -29.37 -37.63 -33.83
N ILE A 677 -30.01 -36.92 -34.77
CA ILE A 677 -30.80 -37.50 -35.87
C ILE A 677 -30.34 -36.88 -37.21
N PRO A 678 -30.33 -37.62 -38.34
CA PRO A 678 -29.71 -37.16 -39.61
C PRO A 678 -30.53 -36.06 -40.34
N PRO A 679 -29.90 -35.32 -41.27
CA PRO A 679 -30.57 -34.24 -42.01
C PRO A 679 -31.69 -34.80 -42.89
N THR A 680 -32.93 -34.34 -42.63
CA THR A 680 -34.11 -34.70 -43.42
C THR A 680 -34.77 -33.42 -43.94
N SER A 681 -34.91 -33.32 -45.25
CA SER A 681 -35.49 -32.16 -45.94
C SER A 681 -37.00 -32.03 -45.71
N CYS A 682 -37.50 -30.80 -45.47
CA CYS A 682 -38.77 -30.21 -45.96
C CYS A 682 -39.23 -29.06 -45.04
N PRO A 683 -40.04 -28.09 -45.54
CA PRO A 683 -40.18 -27.60 -46.91
C PRO A 683 -39.90 -26.08 -47.01
N GLU A 684 -39.86 -25.53 -48.23
CA GLU A 684 -39.84 -24.08 -48.44
C GLU A 684 -41.15 -23.43 -47.98
N PRO A 685 -41.12 -22.37 -47.16
CA PRO A 685 -42.19 -21.39 -47.10
C PRO A 685 -42.25 -20.63 -48.44
N GLN A 686 -43.45 -20.38 -48.95
CA GLN A 686 -43.63 -19.78 -50.27
C GLN A 686 -43.20 -18.31 -50.31
N GLN A 687 -42.83 -17.82 -51.50
CA GLN A 687 -42.54 -16.41 -51.75
C GLN A 687 -43.78 -15.52 -51.51
N GLU A 688 -43.92 -14.96 -50.32
CA GLU A 688 -44.73 -13.74 -50.16
C GLU A 688 -43.89 -12.52 -50.56
N GLN A 689 -44.31 -11.83 -51.61
CA GLN A 689 -43.69 -10.58 -52.07
C GLN A 689 -44.09 -9.40 -51.16
N GLY A 690 -43.63 -9.44 -49.90
CA GLY A 690 -43.69 -8.33 -48.94
C GLY A 690 -42.36 -7.58 -48.90
N GLY A 691 -42.39 -6.27 -49.11
CA GLY A 691 -41.17 -5.46 -49.23
C GLY A 691 -40.48 -5.13 -47.90
N THR A 692 -39.18 -4.79 -48.01
CA THR A 692 -38.44 -3.89 -47.10
C THR A 692 -38.35 -4.26 -45.61
N MET A 693 -38.41 -5.55 -45.23
CA MET A 693 -38.25 -5.97 -43.82
C MET A 693 -37.14 -7.00 -43.55
N ASN A 694 -36.75 -7.84 -44.52
CA ASN A 694 -35.81 -8.94 -44.23
C ASN A 694 -34.37 -8.49 -43.95
N GLY A 695 -33.88 -7.44 -44.63
CA GLY A 695 -32.52 -6.94 -44.44
C GLY A 695 -32.28 -6.37 -43.04
N GLU A 696 -33.29 -5.75 -42.42
CA GLU A 696 -33.20 -5.24 -41.04
C GLU A 696 -33.02 -6.38 -40.03
N VAL A 697 -33.60 -7.56 -40.27
CA VAL A 697 -33.44 -8.72 -39.38
C VAL A 697 -32.03 -9.31 -39.49
N GLU A 698 -31.48 -9.38 -40.70
CA GLU A 698 -30.14 -9.91 -40.98
C GLU A 698 -29.05 -8.95 -40.43
N GLU A 699 -29.20 -7.63 -40.59
CA GLU A 699 -28.36 -6.62 -39.93
C GLU A 699 -28.48 -6.66 -38.40
N ILE A 700 -29.69 -6.91 -37.85
CA ILE A 700 -29.88 -7.04 -36.39
C ILE A 700 -29.22 -8.30 -35.85
N GLU A 701 -29.30 -9.45 -36.54
CA GLU A 701 -28.57 -10.65 -36.14
C GLU A 701 -27.05 -10.45 -36.25
N GLU A 702 -26.53 -9.76 -37.28
CA GLU A 702 -25.11 -9.43 -37.34
C GLU A 702 -24.67 -8.52 -36.18
N LEU A 703 -25.44 -7.47 -35.86
CA LEU A 703 -25.19 -6.60 -34.71
C LEU A 703 -25.26 -7.35 -33.36
N VAL A 704 -26.18 -8.32 -33.23
CA VAL A 704 -26.28 -9.20 -32.05
C VAL A 704 -25.08 -10.13 -31.95
N ASN A 705 -24.60 -10.69 -33.07
CA ASN A 705 -23.41 -11.53 -33.10
C ASN A 705 -22.14 -10.71 -32.77
N GLN A 706 -21.97 -9.52 -33.34
CA GLN A 706 -20.87 -8.60 -33.00
C GLN A 706 -20.86 -8.24 -31.50
N LEU A 707 -22.02 -8.11 -30.85
CA LEU A 707 -22.14 -7.90 -29.41
C LEU A 707 -21.90 -9.17 -28.57
N SER A 708 -22.31 -10.34 -29.08
CA SER A 708 -22.25 -11.62 -28.36
C SER A 708 -20.86 -12.28 -28.42
N GLU A 709 -20.28 -12.40 -29.61
CA GLU A 709 -19.01 -13.10 -29.87
C GLU A 709 -17.81 -12.41 -29.20
N ARG A 710 -17.88 -11.09 -29.01
CA ARG A 710 -16.80 -10.26 -28.45
C ARG A 710 -16.80 -10.20 -26.90
N MET A 711 -17.54 -11.07 -26.22
CA MET A 711 -17.52 -11.22 -24.76
C MET A 711 -16.74 -12.48 -24.35
N GLY A 712 -15.50 -12.30 -23.87
CA GLY A 712 -14.68 -13.40 -23.36
C GLY A 712 -13.94 -14.20 -24.42
N SER A 713 -13.87 -13.70 -25.66
CA SER A 713 -13.07 -14.26 -26.74
C SER A 713 -11.65 -13.71 -26.76
N LEU A 714 -10.73 -14.47 -27.36
CA LEU A 714 -9.42 -13.97 -27.80
C LEU A 714 -9.57 -13.35 -29.19
N GLN A 715 -9.01 -12.16 -29.43
CA GLN A 715 -9.10 -11.45 -30.72
C GLN A 715 -7.79 -10.72 -31.03
N VAL A 716 -7.54 -10.44 -32.32
CA VAL A 716 -6.45 -9.57 -32.77
C VAL A 716 -6.88 -8.10 -32.66
N GLY A 717 -6.14 -7.30 -31.89
CA GLY A 717 -6.38 -5.85 -31.81
C GLY A 717 -5.91 -5.10 -33.05
N SER A 718 -6.34 -3.84 -33.21
CA SER A 718 -5.91 -2.95 -34.30
C SER A 718 -4.42 -2.56 -34.25
N ASP A 719 -3.70 -2.96 -33.20
CA ASP A 719 -2.24 -2.91 -33.10
C ASP A 719 -1.55 -4.22 -33.55
N GLY A 720 -2.31 -5.14 -34.16
CA GLY A 720 -1.85 -6.46 -34.59
C GLY A 720 -1.61 -7.45 -33.43
N ARG A 721 -1.97 -7.10 -32.19
CA ARG A 721 -1.67 -7.93 -31.01
C ARG A 721 -2.89 -8.69 -30.53
N VAL A 722 -2.72 -10.01 -30.39
CA VAL A 722 -3.74 -10.93 -29.86
C VAL A 722 -3.91 -10.69 -28.35
N ARG A 723 -5.12 -10.38 -27.90
CA ARG A 723 -5.46 -10.04 -26.50
C ARG A 723 -6.79 -10.69 -26.08
N PHE A 724 -7.03 -10.81 -24.77
CA PHE A 724 -8.31 -11.32 -24.24
C PHE A 724 -9.32 -10.19 -24.02
N TYR A 725 -10.52 -10.32 -24.60
CA TYR A 725 -11.51 -9.23 -24.65
C TYR A 725 -12.70 -9.48 -23.70
N GLY A 726 -12.56 -8.99 -22.46
CA GLY A 726 -13.65 -8.95 -21.46
C GLY A 726 -14.66 -7.82 -21.67
N PRO A 727 -15.60 -7.54 -20.74
CA PRO A 727 -16.75 -6.65 -20.95
C PRO A 727 -16.48 -5.19 -21.37
N THR A 728 -15.24 -4.71 -21.30
CA THR A 728 -14.82 -3.41 -21.88
C THR A 728 -14.45 -3.51 -23.38
N SER A 729 -14.58 -4.68 -24.00
CA SER A 729 -14.32 -4.94 -25.42
C SER A 729 -15.19 -4.10 -26.36
N HIS A 730 -16.38 -3.71 -25.92
CA HIS A 730 -17.32 -2.83 -26.62
C HIS A 730 -16.68 -1.55 -27.20
N PHE A 731 -15.61 -1.03 -26.58
CA PHE A 731 -14.87 0.13 -27.12
C PHE A 731 -14.14 -0.13 -28.46
N ASN A 732 -14.08 -1.38 -28.92
CA ASN A 732 -13.45 -1.82 -30.17
C ASN A 732 -14.49 -2.31 -31.20
N LEU A 733 -15.80 -2.17 -30.92
CA LEU A 733 -16.87 -2.46 -31.90
C LEU A 733 -16.83 -1.53 -33.11
N MET A 734 -16.33 -0.31 -32.92
CA MET A 734 -16.01 0.62 -34.00
C MET A 734 -14.50 0.78 -34.07
N GLU A 735 -13.95 0.81 -35.28
CA GLU A 735 -12.64 1.44 -35.51
C GLU A 735 -12.79 2.94 -35.24
N MET A 736 -12.47 3.36 -34.03
CA MET A 736 -12.36 4.77 -33.68
C MET A 736 -11.28 5.41 -34.57
N PRO A 737 -11.61 6.34 -35.49
CA PRO A 737 -10.61 6.98 -36.33
C PRO A 737 -9.59 7.66 -35.40
N ALA A 738 -8.30 7.31 -35.59
CA ALA A 738 -7.27 7.48 -34.58
C ALA A 738 -7.27 8.90 -33.97
N PRO A 739 -7.66 9.08 -32.70
CA PRO A 739 -7.83 10.40 -32.12
C PRO A 739 -6.47 11.10 -32.02
N ASP A 740 -6.36 12.27 -32.67
CA ASP A 740 -5.15 13.08 -32.83
C ASP A 740 -4.25 13.08 -31.59
N ASN A 741 -3.16 12.31 -31.62
CA ASN A 741 -1.87 12.51 -30.92
C ASN A 741 -1.87 12.92 -29.41
N LEU A 742 -3.00 12.85 -28.71
CA LEU A 742 -3.21 13.47 -27.39
C LEU A 742 -2.88 12.54 -26.22
N THR A 743 -2.87 11.22 -26.45
CA THR A 743 -2.28 10.23 -25.54
C THR A 743 -1.10 9.56 -26.22
N ILE A 744 0.04 10.26 -26.24
CA ILE A 744 1.34 9.65 -26.56
C ILE A 744 1.64 8.64 -25.45
N HIS A 745 1.35 7.37 -25.71
CA HIS A 745 1.77 6.26 -24.85
C HIS A 745 3.29 6.25 -24.77
N ARG A 746 3.83 6.11 -23.55
CA ARG A 746 5.28 5.98 -23.39
C ARG A 746 5.72 4.65 -23.97
N THR A 747 6.87 4.66 -24.63
CA THR A 747 7.46 3.45 -25.21
C THR A 747 8.92 3.38 -24.80
N VAL A 748 9.43 2.17 -24.56
CA VAL A 748 10.84 1.97 -24.17
C VAL A 748 11.79 2.62 -25.20
N ARG A 749 11.50 2.48 -26.50
CA ARG A 749 12.29 3.09 -27.58
C ARG A 749 12.33 4.63 -27.57
N LYS A 750 11.29 5.33 -27.08
CA LYS A 750 11.21 6.82 -27.07
C LYS A 750 11.53 7.43 -25.70
N ASP A 751 11.03 6.80 -24.63
CA ASP A 751 11.07 7.31 -23.26
C ASP A 751 12.12 6.62 -22.38
N GLY A 752 12.59 5.41 -22.76
CA GLY A 752 13.47 4.59 -21.95
C GLY A 752 14.78 5.28 -21.60
N LEU A 753 15.56 5.70 -22.61
CA LEU A 753 16.82 6.45 -22.41
C LEU A 753 16.60 7.73 -21.58
N ASN A 754 15.52 8.48 -21.85
CA ASN A 754 15.14 9.67 -21.10
C ASN A 754 14.82 9.38 -19.62
N LEU A 755 14.25 8.22 -19.31
CA LEU A 755 13.99 7.77 -17.94
C LEU A 755 15.26 7.28 -17.25
N LEU A 756 16.11 6.51 -17.94
CA LEU A 756 17.39 6.05 -17.39
C LEU A 756 18.34 7.21 -17.05
N GLY A 757 18.39 8.26 -17.89
CA GLY A 757 19.20 9.45 -17.64
C GLY A 757 18.69 10.29 -16.46
N ARG A 758 17.37 10.42 -16.32
CA ARG A 758 16.75 11.03 -15.12
C ARG A 758 17.01 10.24 -13.82
N LEU A 759 17.44 8.99 -13.92
CA LEU A 759 17.78 8.10 -12.81
C LEU A 759 19.30 7.90 -12.63
N GLY A 760 20.14 8.49 -13.50
CA GLY A 760 21.60 8.34 -13.46
C GLY A 760 22.10 6.90 -13.72
N ILE A 761 21.38 6.15 -14.55
CA ILE A 761 21.67 4.74 -14.90
C ILE A 761 21.62 4.48 -16.41
N ASP A 762 21.66 5.54 -17.21
CA ASP A 762 21.73 5.55 -18.67
C ASP A 762 23.06 5.05 -19.24
N LYS A 763 24.16 5.10 -18.46
CA LYS A 763 25.52 4.65 -18.84
C LYS A 763 25.51 3.53 -19.88
N GLU A 764 26.11 3.80 -21.03
CA GLU A 764 26.20 2.90 -22.17
C GLU A 764 26.91 1.58 -21.79
N VAL A 765 26.34 0.46 -22.24
CA VAL A 765 26.80 -0.89 -21.88
C VAL A 765 27.60 -1.46 -23.05
N PRO A 766 28.88 -1.86 -22.85
CA PRO A 766 29.66 -2.52 -23.90
C PRO A 766 28.96 -3.78 -24.40
N GLN A 767 28.82 -3.93 -25.72
CA GLN A 767 28.07 -5.04 -26.30
C GLN A 767 28.66 -6.41 -25.90
N GLU A 768 29.98 -6.56 -25.85
CA GLU A 768 30.66 -7.79 -25.42
C GLU A 768 30.27 -8.19 -23.99
N LEU A 769 30.13 -7.21 -23.08
CA LEU A 769 29.67 -7.44 -21.72
C LEU A 769 28.19 -7.83 -21.70
N GLU A 770 27.34 -7.15 -22.48
CA GLU A 770 25.91 -7.49 -22.59
C GLU A 770 25.73 -8.94 -23.10
N ASP A 771 26.42 -9.30 -24.18
CA ASP A 771 26.37 -10.64 -24.78
C ASP A 771 26.97 -11.72 -23.85
N HIS A 772 28.05 -11.41 -23.12
CA HIS A 772 28.61 -12.31 -22.09
C HIS A 772 27.59 -12.59 -20.97
N LEU A 773 26.91 -11.57 -20.46
CA LEU A 773 25.93 -11.71 -19.38
C LEU A 773 24.66 -12.45 -19.86
N ILE A 774 24.20 -12.18 -21.09
CA ILE A 774 23.10 -12.91 -21.74
C ILE A 774 23.46 -14.40 -21.91
N ASN A 775 24.68 -14.71 -22.36
CA ASN A 775 25.14 -16.10 -22.51
C ASN A 775 25.23 -16.84 -21.15
N LEU A 776 25.66 -16.14 -20.09
CA LEU A 776 25.61 -16.70 -18.72
C LEU A 776 24.18 -16.98 -18.24
N TYR A 777 23.22 -16.08 -18.52
CA TYR A 777 21.81 -16.32 -18.23
C TYR A 777 21.27 -17.55 -18.97
N PHE A 778 21.49 -17.66 -20.28
CA PHE A 778 21.01 -18.80 -21.08
C PHE A 778 21.65 -20.13 -20.70
N THR A 779 22.93 -20.14 -20.30
CA THR A 779 23.63 -21.38 -19.93
C THR A 779 23.23 -21.90 -18.54
N TRP A 780 23.10 -21.01 -17.57
CA TRP A 780 23.03 -21.37 -16.14
C TRP A 780 21.68 -21.10 -15.47
N HIS A 781 20.91 -20.10 -15.93
CA HIS A 781 19.65 -19.73 -15.30
C HIS A 781 18.41 -20.16 -16.07
N ASN A 782 18.33 -19.86 -17.37
CA ASN A 782 17.15 -20.17 -18.19
C ASN A 782 16.73 -21.65 -18.11
N PRO A 783 17.64 -22.66 -18.10
CA PRO A 783 17.27 -24.07 -17.98
C PRO A 783 16.61 -24.47 -16.64
N SER A 784 16.50 -23.55 -15.68
CA SER A 784 15.78 -23.77 -14.41
C SER A 784 14.32 -23.28 -14.42
N PHE A 785 13.96 -22.36 -15.31
CA PHE A 785 12.64 -21.70 -15.32
C PHE A 785 12.04 -21.56 -16.73
N TYR A 786 12.73 -22.11 -17.74
CA TYR A 786 12.53 -21.98 -19.19
C TYR A 786 11.39 -21.05 -19.60
N VAL A 787 11.71 -19.76 -19.74
CA VAL A 787 10.75 -18.70 -20.06
C VAL A 787 11.15 -17.91 -21.31
N VAL A 788 12.42 -17.97 -21.73
CA VAL A 788 12.93 -17.30 -22.96
C VAL A 788 13.48 -18.37 -23.90
N ASP A 789 12.96 -18.50 -25.12
CA ASP A 789 13.69 -19.20 -26.18
C ASP A 789 14.80 -18.30 -26.73
N ARG A 790 15.98 -18.90 -26.96
CA ARG A 790 17.18 -18.18 -27.38
C ARG A 790 17.15 -17.77 -28.85
N GLY A 791 16.50 -18.54 -29.72
CA GLY A 791 16.37 -18.21 -31.14
C GLY A 791 15.44 -17.00 -31.33
N MET A 792 14.21 -17.11 -30.82
CA MET A 792 13.21 -16.05 -30.87
C MET A 792 13.71 -14.74 -30.24
N TYR A 793 14.38 -14.78 -29.09
CA TYR A 793 14.96 -13.58 -28.49
C TYR A 793 16.07 -12.94 -29.35
N ILE A 794 16.96 -13.74 -29.96
CA ILE A 794 18.05 -13.21 -30.80
C ILE A 794 17.48 -12.58 -32.09
N GLU A 795 16.50 -13.23 -32.73
CA GLU A 795 15.83 -12.68 -33.92
C GLU A 795 15.08 -11.38 -33.59
N ALA A 796 14.29 -11.38 -32.52
CA ALA A 796 13.54 -10.22 -32.06
C ALA A 796 14.46 -9.06 -31.64
N ARG A 797 15.63 -9.35 -31.03
CA ARG A 797 16.68 -8.36 -30.72
C ARG A 797 17.32 -7.78 -31.98
N LYS A 798 17.53 -8.59 -33.03
CA LYS A 798 18.01 -8.11 -34.34
C LYS A 798 16.99 -7.16 -34.96
N LYS A 799 15.73 -7.57 -35.07
CA LYS A 799 14.62 -6.74 -35.57
C LYS A 799 14.52 -5.41 -34.83
N TRP A 800 14.66 -5.43 -33.50
CA TRP A 800 14.61 -4.21 -32.70
C TRP A 800 15.82 -3.27 -32.89
N ARG A 801 17.05 -3.80 -33.02
CA ARG A 801 18.29 -3.01 -33.15
C ARG A 801 18.63 -2.56 -34.57
N VAL A 802 18.38 -3.42 -35.57
CA VAL A 802 18.82 -3.22 -36.96
C VAL A 802 17.67 -2.71 -37.80
N ASP A 803 16.54 -3.42 -37.74
CA ASP A 803 15.39 -3.17 -38.60
C ASP A 803 14.40 -2.14 -37.98
N MET A 804 14.71 -1.66 -36.77
CA MET A 804 13.97 -0.68 -35.96
C MET A 804 12.51 -1.06 -35.65
N GLU A 805 12.19 -2.36 -35.68
CA GLU A 805 10.85 -2.92 -35.49
C GLU A 805 10.57 -3.28 -34.01
N ASP A 806 9.37 -2.94 -33.50
CA ASP A 806 8.96 -3.22 -32.12
C ASP A 806 8.15 -4.52 -32.00
N THR A 807 8.86 -5.65 -31.86
CA THR A 807 8.27 -6.98 -31.68
C THR A 807 7.86 -7.26 -30.23
N PRO A 808 6.81 -8.07 -29.96
CA PRO A 808 6.36 -8.35 -28.59
C PRO A 808 7.22 -9.40 -27.83
N TYR A 809 8.27 -9.95 -28.46
CA TYR A 809 9.19 -10.95 -27.88
C TYR A 809 10.58 -10.38 -27.55
N TYR A 810 10.85 -9.11 -27.89
CA TYR A 810 12.02 -8.40 -27.42
C TYR A 810 11.63 -7.20 -26.55
N SER A 811 12.48 -6.90 -25.59
CA SER A 811 12.37 -5.73 -24.72
C SER A 811 13.76 -5.38 -24.19
N GLU A 812 14.04 -4.09 -24.01
CA GLU A 812 15.22 -3.68 -23.24
C GLU A 812 15.06 -4.01 -21.75
N ALA A 813 13.86 -3.97 -21.18
CA ALA A 813 13.62 -4.42 -19.81
C ALA A 813 13.96 -5.91 -19.63
N LEU A 814 13.57 -6.77 -20.59
CA LEU A 814 13.96 -8.18 -20.65
C LEU A 814 15.48 -8.35 -20.80
N THR A 815 16.09 -7.60 -21.72
CA THR A 815 17.55 -7.62 -21.96
C THR A 815 18.32 -7.27 -20.68
N ASN A 816 17.94 -6.18 -20.00
CA ASN A 816 18.54 -5.76 -18.73
C ASN A 816 18.22 -6.77 -17.60
N ALA A 817 17.05 -7.42 -17.59
CA ALA A 817 16.71 -8.46 -16.62
C ALA A 817 17.59 -9.72 -16.79
N MET A 818 17.86 -10.15 -18.03
CA MET A 818 18.78 -11.26 -18.29
C MET A 818 20.23 -10.90 -17.96
N CYS A 819 20.68 -9.69 -18.32
CA CYS A 819 22.01 -9.20 -17.94
C CYS A 819 22.18 -9.11 -16.41
N CYS A 820 21.12 -8.74 -15.69
CA CYS A 820 21.07 -8.74 -14.23
C CYS A 820 21.34 -10.14 -13.64
N LEU A 821 20.64 -11.19 -14.09
CA LEU A 821 20.91 -12.55 -13.61
C LEU A 821 22.25 -13.12 -14.10
N GLY A 822 22.70 -12.77 -15.30
CA GLY A 822 24.05 -13.08 -15.75
C GLY A 822 25.11 -12.46 -14.83
N ALA A 823 24.89 -11.22 -14.41
CA ALA A 823 25.79 -10.46 -13.55
C ALA A 823 25.82 -10.93 -12.09
N ALA A 824 24.77 -11.64 -11.63
CA ALA A 824 24.84 -12.36 -10.35
C ALA A 824 25.93 -13.44 -10.34
N PHE A 825 26.35 -13.96 -11.50
CA PHE A 825 27.38 -15.00 -11.58
C PHE A 825 28.82 -14.47 -11.79
N VAL A 826 29.00 -13.22 -12.22
CA VAL A 826 30.34 -12.59 -12.41
C VAL A 826 30.83 -11.93 -11.10
N PRO A 827 32.00 -11.25 -11.03
CA PRO A 827 32.39 -10.49 -9.84
C PRO A 827 31.42 -9.33 -9.55
N ARG A 828 31.24 -8.95 -8.27
CA ARG A 828 30.24 -7.94 -7.85
C ARG A 828 30.40 -6.58 -8.56
N TYR A 829 31.63 -6.26 -8.99
CA TYR A 829 31.99 -5.09 -9.78
C TYR A 829 32.83 -5.55 -10.98
N HIS A 830 32.63 -4.97 -12.16
CA HIS A 830 33.47 -5.20 -13.34
C HIS A 830 34.58 -4.14 -13.39
N PRO A 831 35.85 -4.49 -13.71
CA PRO A 831 36.95 -3.53 -13.68
C PRO A 831 36.76 -2.40 -14.70
N GLU A 832 36.41 -2.74 -15.94
CA GLU A 832 36.21 -1.77 -17.03
C GLU A 832 34.82 -1.12 -16.99
N PHE A 833 33.85 -1.79 -16.36
CA PHE A 833 32.47 -1.32 -16.28
C PHE A 833 32.08 -0.98 -14.84
N VAL A 834 32.68 0.10 -14.34
CA VAL A 834 32.43 0.63 -12.99
C VAL A 834 30.97 1.05 -12.84
N THR A 835 30.26 0.43 -11.89
CA THR A 835 28.87 0.72 -11.48
C THR A 835 28.75 1.20 -10.02
N TYR A 836 29.89 1.46 -9.36
CA TYR A 836 29.98 1.77 -7.94
C TYR A 836 29.10 2.98 -7.55
N PRO A 837 28.35 2.94 -6.42
CA PRO A 837 28.36 1.91 -5.36
C PRO A 837 27.47 0.69 -5.62
N LYS A 838 26.78 0.61 -6.76
CA LYS A 838 25.91 -0.54 -7.08
C LYS A 838 26.72 -1.72 -7.60
N SER A 839 26.24 -2.93 -7.30
CA SER A 839 26.72 -4.14 -8.00
C SER A 839 26.32 -4.09 -9.47
N VAL A 840 27.05 -4.79 -10.35
CA VAL A 840 26.66 -4.90 -11.77
C VAL A 840 25.26 -5.51 -11.90
N SER A 841 24.95 -6.50 -11.05
CA SER A 841 23.62 -7.14 -10.93
C SER A 841 22.52 -6.13 -10.58
N ASP A 842 22.71 -5.27 -9.57
CA ASP A 842 21.73 -4.24 -9.18
C ASP A 842 21.62 -3.10 -10.19
N PHE A 843 22.71 -2.73 -10.88
CA PHE A 843 22.69 -1.74 -11.97
C PHE A 843 21.74 -2.17 -13.10
N PHE A 844 21.93 -3.39 -13.62
CA PHE A 844 21.04 -3.97 -14.61
C PHE A 844 19.62 -4.20 -14.06
N ALA A 845 19.48 -4.60 -12.80
CA ALA A 845 18.16 -4.77 -12.17
C ALA A 845 17.38 -3.46 -12.11
N ASP A 846 18.02 -2.35 -11.76
CA ASP A 846 17.38 -1.05 -11.65
C ASP A 846 17.06 -0.46 -13.05
N ARG A 847 17.91 -0.68 -14.06
CA ARG A 847 17.58 -0.37 -15.47
C ARG A 847 16.34 -1.16 -15.92
N ALA A 848 16.33 -2.48 -15.74
CA ALA A 848 15.20 -3.33 -16.09
C ALA A 848 13.90 -2.87 -15.41
N LYS A 849 13.95 -2.54 -14.11
CA LYS A 849 12.79 -2.05 -13.34
C LYS A 849 12.29 -0.68 -13.80
N ALA A 850 13.18 0.21 -14.21
CA ALA A 850 12.80 1.52 -14.75
C ALA A 850 12.11 1.38 -16.12
N LEU A 851 12.63 0.53 -17.01
CA LEU A 851 12.05 0.28 -18.32
C LEU A 851 10.70 -0.48 -18.20
N LEU A 852 10.59 -1.39 -17.23
CA LEU A 852 9.33 -2.09 -16.92
C LEU A 852 8.21 -1.16 -16.43
N ASP A 853 8.53 -0.02 -15.77
CA ASP A 853 7.55 1.03 -15.40
C ASP A 853 6.93 1.70 -16.64
N ILE A 854 7.58 1.62 -17.81
CA ILE A 854 7.04 2.06 -19.11
C ILE A 854 6.25 0.92 -19.77
N GLU A 855 6.77 -0.30 -19.81
CA GLU A 855 6.07 -1.43 -20.45
C GLU A 855 4.75 -1.82 -19.76
N LEU A 856 4.59 -1.50 -18.47
CA LEU A 856 3.34 -1.67 -17.75
C LEU A 856 2.17 -0.82 -18.29
N ASP A 857 2.44 0.25 -19.07
CA ASP A 857 1.41 1.00 -19.79
C ASP A 857 0.91 0.26 -21.05
N LEU A 858 1.66 -0.73 -21.58
CA LEU A 858 1.31 -1.51 -22.78
C LEU A 858 2.05 -2.88 -22.81
N PRO A 859 1.66 -3.86 -21.99
CA PRO A 859 2.42 -5.09 -21.76
C PRO A 859 2.52 -6.00 -22.99
N CYS A 860 3.59 -6.79 -23.07
CA CYS A 860 3.82 -7.81 -24.09
C CYS A 860 4.41 -9.10 -23.49
N VAL A 861 4.67 -10.11 -24.33
CA VAL A 861 5.25 -11.40 -23.90
C VAL A 861 6.63 -11.19 -23.25
N ALA A 862 7.45 -10.29 -23.81
CA ALA A 862 8.74 -9.93 -23.24
C ALA A 862 8.65 -9.25 -21.86
N THR A 863 7.55 -8.52 -21.59
CA THR A 863 7.26 -7.92 -20.27
C THR A 863 7.00 -9.01 -19.21
N ILE A 864 6.31 -10.09 -19.57
CA ILE A 864 6.10 -11.26 -18.69
C ILE A 864 7.45 -11.94 -18.40
N GLN A 865 8.24 -12.19 -19.45
CA GLN A 865 9.58 -12.78 -19.33
C GLN A 865 10.48 -11.94 -18.41
N ALA A 866 10.49 -10.62 -18.56
CA ALA A 866 11.25 -9.69 -17.73
C ALA A 866 10.84 -9.77 -16.24
N MET A 867 9.54 -9.89 -15.95
CA MET A 867 9.05 -10.09 -14.57
C MET A 867 9.48 -11.43 -13.98
N VAL A 868 9.35 -12.54 -14.72
CA VAL A 868 9.80 -13.86 -14.27
C VAL A 868 11.29 -13.84 -13.93
N VAL A 869 12.11 -13.25 -14.80
CA VAL A 869 13.56 -13.10 -14.60
C VAL A 869 13.90 -12.19 -13.41
N LEU A 870 13.23 -11.04 -13.25
CA LEU A 870 13.42 -10.16 -12.09
C LEU A 870 12.94 -10.76 -10.76
N SER A 871 11.97 -11.69 -10.79
CA SER A 871 11.47 -12.37 -9.59
C SER A 871 12.60 -13.13 -8.86
N ALA A 872 13.42 -13.84 -9.64
CA ALA A 872 14.55 -14.63 -9.16
C ALA A 872 15.64 -13.73 -8.53
N HIS A 873 15.99 -12.62 -9.18
CA HIS A 873 16.99 -11.69 -8.67
C HIS A 873 16.55 -11.08 -7.33
N ASP A 874 15.32 -10.57 -7.25
CA ASP A 874 14.89 -9.85 -6.06
C ASP A 874 14.65 -10.79 -4.87
N ILE A 875 14.26 -12.06 -5.06
CA ILE A 875 14.35 -13.10 -4.00
C ILE A 875 15.81 -13.38 -3.61
N GLY A 876 16.74 -13.42 -4.58
CA GLY A 876 18.19 -13.50 -4.33
C GLY A 876 18.72 -12.40 -3.43
N CYS A 877 18.29 -11.16 -3.64
CA CYS A 877 18.70 -9.98 -2.88
C CYS A 877 17.90 -9.76 -1.57
N LYS A 878 17.22 -10.79 -1.03
CA LYS A 878 16.31 -10.71 0.14
C LYS A 878 15.12 -9.74 -0.02
N ARG A 879 14.85 -9.24 -1.24
CA ARG A 879 13.67 -8.43 -1.60
C ARG A 879 12.45 -9.33 -1.82
N ASP A 880 12.29 -10.34 -0.95
CA ASP A 880 11.38 -11.50 -1.06
C ASP A 880 9.97 -11.14 -1.53
N ALA A 881 9.39 -10.10 -0.90
CA ALA A 881 8.01 -9.66 -1.18
C ALA A 881 7.86 -9.04 -2.58
N ARG A 882 8.91 -8.44 -3.14
CA ARG A 882 8.90 -7.85 -4.48
C ARG A 882 9.08 -8.94 -5.56
N GLY A 883 9.97 -9.91 -5.34
CA GLY A 883 10.14 -11.02 -6.28
C GLY A 883 8.85 -11.84 -6.43
N TRP A 884 8.17 -12.15 -5.31
CA TRP A 884 6.85 -12.80 -5.34
C TRP A 884 5.75 -11.94 -5.99
N LEU A 885 5.83 -10.61 -5.90
CA LEU A 885 4.93 -9.74 -6.66
C LEU A 885 5.22 -9.80 -8.16
N TYR A 886 6.48 -9.91 -8.59
CA TYR A 886 6.78 -10.08 -10.02
C TYR A 886 6.28 -11.42 -10.59
N SER A 887 6.41 -12.54 -9.87
CA SER A 887 5.80 -13.81 -10.33
C SER A 887 4.28 -13.73 -10.37
N GLY A 888 3.64 -13.21 -9.31
CA GLY A 888 2.19 -13.03 -9.25
C GLY A 888 1.62 -12.02 -10.26
N MET A 889 2.40 -11.05 -10.73
CA MET A 889 2.02 -10.16 -11.84
C MET A 889 2.24 -10.81 -13.20
N ALA A 890 3.36 -11.53 -13.40
CA ALA A 890 3.60 -12.32 -14.62
C ALA A 890 2.48 -13.33 -14.87
N VAL A 891 2.04 -14.05 -13.83
CA VAL A 891 0.87 -14.96 -13.89
C VAL A 891 -0.38 -14.22 -14.36
N ARG A 892 -0.66 -13.01 -13.86
CA ARG A 892 -1.88 -12.27 -14.27
C ARG A 892 -1.79 -11.80 -15.72
N LEU A 893 -0.63 -11.32 -16.15
CA LEU A 893 -0.40 -10.89 -17.52
C LEU A 893 -0.40 -12.05 -18.53
N SER A 894 -0.04 -13.28 -18.13
CA SER A 894 -0.22 -14.45 -19.01
C SER A 894 -1.68 -14.84 -19.23
N PHE A 895 -2.59 -14.45 -18.33
CA PHE A 895 -4.03 -14.55 -18.57
C PHE A 895 -4.53 -13.39 -19.46
N ASP A 896 -4.15 -12.14 -19.16
CA ASP A 896 -4.50 -10.93 -19.91
C ASP A 896 -4.12 -11.00 -21.41
N LEU A 897 -2.92 -11.50 -21.72
CA LEU A 897 -2.41 -11.69 -23.09
C LEU A 897 -2.79 -13.05 -23.72
N GLY A 898 -3.61 -13.87 -23.05
CA GLY A 898 -4.15 -15.11 -23.60
C GLY A 898 -3.22 -16.32 -23.66
N LEU A 899 -2.03 -16.28 -23.05
CA LEU A 899 -1.02 -17.37 -23.11
C LEU A 899 -1.46 -18.68 -22.42
N HIS A 900 -2.57 -18.66 -21.70
CA HIS A 900 -3.20 -19.81 -21.05
C HIS A 900 -4.12 -20.62 -21.98
N ILE A 901 -4.41 -20.08 -23.17
CA ILE A 901 -5.32 -20.65 -24.17
C ILE A 901 -4.51 -21.41 -25.23
N ASP A 902 -5.03 -22.54 -25.71
CA ASP A 902 -4.48 -23.21 -26.89
C ASP A 902 -4.57 -22.32 -28.14
N MET A 903 -3.41 -22.10 -28.78
CA MET A 903 -3.28 -21.28 -29.98
C MET A 903 -3.41 -22.09 -31.28
N SER A 904 -3.56 -23.41 -31.22
CA SER A 904 -3.62 -24.28 -32.40
C SER A 904 -4.66 -23.87 -33.47
N PRO A 905 -5.87 -23.40 -33.13
CA PRO A 905 -6.82 -22.87 -34.12
C PRO A 905 -6.26 -21.64 -34.86
N HIS A 906 -5.70 -20.68 -34.12
CA HIS A 906 -5.12 -19.45 -34.67
C HIS A 906 -3.92 -19.71 -35.59
N VAL A 907 -3.18 -20.81 -35.37
CA VAL A 907 -2.11 -21.28 -36.25
C VAL A 907 -2.67 -21.95 -37.52
N ALA A 908 -3.78 -22.68 -37.43
CA ALA A 908 -4.46 -23.25 -38.60
C ALA A 908 -5.14 -22.18 -39.48
N GLU A 909 -5.50 -21.04 -38.89
CA GLU A 909 -6.02 -19.84 -39.57
C GLU A 909 -4.90 -18.91 -40.10
N GLU A 910 -3.64 -19.34 -40.04
CA GLU A 910 -2.41 -18.58 -40.42
C GLU A 910 -2.20 -17.23 -39.69
N SER A 911 -3.07 -16.86 -38.75
CA SER A 911 -3.00 -15.59 -38.00
C SER A 911 -1.79 -15.49 -37.06
N ILE A 912 -1.22 -16.63 -36.65
CA ILE A 912 -0.11 -16.74 -35.69
C ILE A 912 0.89 -17.81 -36.15
N SER A 913 2.18 -17.54 -36.03
CA SER A 913 3.22 -18.53 -36.39
C SER A 913 3.33 -19.68 -35.37
N PRO A 914 3.68 -20.91 -35.80
CA PRO A 914 3.93 -22.02 -34.88
C PRO A 914 5.01 -21.72 -33.82
N ALA A 915 6.03 -20.94 -34.19
CA ALA A 915 7.11 -20.52 -33.29
C ALA A 915 6.63 -19.52 -32.21
N GLU A 916 5.70 -18.62 -32.55
CA GLU A 916 5.02 -17.78 -31.56
C GLU A 916 4.15 -18.63 -30.61
N ALA A 917 3.36 -19.57 -31.15
CA ALA A 917 2.52 -20.43 -30.33
C ALA A 917 3.34 -21.24 -29.32
N GLU A 918 4.48 -21.81 -29.74
CA GLU A 918 5.43 -22.48 -28.84
C GLU A 918 6.04 -21.51 -27.82
N LEU A 919 6.42 -20.28 -28.21
CA LEU A 919 6.95 -19.29 -27.27
C LEU A 919 5.90 -18.86 -26.23
N ARG A 920 4.63 -18.68 -26.62
CA ARG A 920 3.50 -18.43 -25.71
C ARG A 920 3.36 -19.57 -24.69
N ARG A 921 3.39 -20.83 -25.17
CA ARG A 921 3.35 -22.06 -24.35
C ARG A 921 4.52 -22.12 -23.36
N ILE A 922 5.75 -21.86 -23.82
CA ILE A 922 6.96 -21.80 -22.97
C ILE A 922 6.80 -20.74 -21.87
N VAL A 923 6.41 -19.51 -22.23
CA VAL A 923 6.27 -18.40 -21.28
C VAL A 923 5.20 -18.69 -20.23
N PHE A 924 4.07 -19.29 -20.61
CA PHE A 924 3.03 -19.69 -19.64
C PHE A 924 3.56 -20.70 -18.62
N TRP A 925 4.15 -21.82 -19.06
CA TRP A 925 4.59 -22.88 -18.16
C TRP A 925 5.85 -22.52 -17.35
N GLY A 926 6.74 -21.69 -17.91
CA GLY A 926 7.85 -21.07 -17.17
C GLY A 926 7.33 -20.16 -16.05
N THR A 927 6.28 -19.37 -16.31
CA THR A 927 5.62 -18.52 -15.32
C THR A 927 4.92 -19.35 -14.24
N TYR A 928 4.16 -20.38 -14.62
CA TYR A 928 3.48 -21.32 -13.71
C TYR A 928 4.46 -21.99 -12.73
N THR A 929 5.55 -22.58 -13.25
CA THR A 929 6.54 -23.27 -12.42
C THR A 929 7.30 -22.31 -11.50
N THR A 930 7.60 -21.10 -11.97
CA THR A 930 8.23 -20.03 -11.16
C THR A 930 7.37 -19.66 -9.95
N ASP A 931 6.08 -19.40 -10.12
CA ASP A 931 5.21 -18.99 -9.00
C ASP A 931 5.02 -20.11 -7.97
N HIS A 932 4.89 -21.37 -8.42
CA HIS A 932 4.85 -22.54 -7.54
C HIS A 932 6.15 -22.68 -6.72
N LEU A 933 7.31 -22.50 -7.36
CA LEU A 933 8.62 -22.55 -6.70
C LEU A 933 8.77 -21.44 -5.64
N TRP A 934 8.36 -20.21 -5.93
CA TRP A 934 8.39 -19.11 -4.96
C TRP A 934 7.35 -19.24 -3.85
N GLY A 935 6.19 -19.85 -4.14
CA GLY A 935 5.20 -20.27 -3.15
C GLY A 935 5.79 -21.17 -2.07
N PHE A 936 6.43 -22.28 -2.47
CA PHE A 936 7.13 -23.18 -1.54
C PHE A 936 8.37 -22.54 -0.89
N PHE A 937 9.14 -21.72 -1.62
CA PHE A 937 10.32 -21.02 -1.07
C PHE A 937 9.93 -20.08 0.08
N LEU A 938 8.84 -19.34 -0.07
CA LEU A 938 8.43 -18.25 0.83
C LEU A 938 7.33 -18.66 1.82
N GLY A 939 6.77 -19.86 1.70
CA GLY A 939 5.64 -20.32 2.50
C GLY A 939 4.35 -19.52 2.23
N ARG A 940 4.06 -19.26 0.95
CA ARG A 940 2.95 -18.41 0.50
C ARG A 940 1.95 -19.20 -0.34
N PRO A 941 0.65 -18.87 -0.29
CA PRO A 941 -0.32 -19.41 -1.22
C PRO A 941 -0.03 -18.90 -2.64
N PHE A 942 -0.02 -19.84 -3.57
CA PHE A 942 -0.07 -19.64 -5.01
C PHE A 942 -1.41 -20.22 -5.47
N ARG A 943 -2.10 -19.56 -6.40
CA ARG A 943 -3.38 -20.02 -6.96
C ARG A 943 -3.49 -19.61 -8.41
N ILE A 944 -3.48 -20.61 -9.28
CA ILE A 944 -3.87 -20.52 -10.68
C ILE A 944 -4.96 -21.58 -10.83
N ASN A 945 -6.12 -21.21 -11.36
CA ASN A 945 -7.14 -22.21 -11.65
C ASN A 945 -6.68 -23.04 -12.85
N MET A 946 -6.64 -24.37 -12.71
CA MET A 946 -6.25 -25.26 -13.81
C MET A 946 -7.42 -25.57 -14.74
N GLU A 947 -8.66 -25.31 -14.31
CA GLU A 947 -9.87 -25.49 -15.13
C GLU A 947 -9.96 -24.45 -16.26
N ASP A 948 -9.34 -23.28 -16.07
CA ASP A 948 -9.32 -22.19 -17.06
C ASP A 948 -8.19 -22.34 -18.11
N VAL A 949 -7.32 -23.36 -18.00
CA VAL A 949 -6.10 -23.51 -18.80
C VAL A 949 -6.29 -24.57 -19.89
N THR A 950 -6.27 -24.15 -21.16
CA THR A 950 -6.38 -25.06 -22.32
C THR A 950 -5.08 -25.28 -23.07
N VAL A 951 -4.07 -24.42 -22.90
CA VAL A 951 -2.77 -24.57 -23.57
C VAL A 951 -2.08 -25.89 -23.18
N GLU A 952 -1.61 -26.64 -24.17
CA GLU A 952 -0.89 -27.90 -23.95
C GLU A 952 0.35 -27.74 -23.06
N LYS A 953 0.81 -28.85 -22.45
CA LYS A 953 2.04 -28.89 -21.67
C LYS A 953 3.28 -28.91 -22.58
N PRO A 954 4.46 -28.44 -22.10
CA PRO A 954 5.69 -28.48 -22.88
C PRO A 954 6.06 -29.94 -23.25
N GLY A 955 6.66 -30.14 -24.42
CA GLY A 955 7.13 -31.46 -24.86
C GLY A 955 6.09 -32.37 -25.52
N HIS A 956 4.81 -31.96 -25.61
CA HIS A 956 3.76 -32.77 -26.23
C HIS A 956 3.88 -32.87 -27.78
N HIS A 957 4.69 -32.00 -28.40
CA HIS A 957 5.09 -32.11 -29.80
C HIS A 957 6.61 -32.12 -29.90
N LEU A 958 7.18 -33.30 -30.20
CA LEU A 958 8.58 -33.43 -30.63
C LEU A 958 8.71 -33.01 -32.10
N ILE A 959 8.54 -31.71 -32.38
CA ILE A 959 8.82 -31.14 -33.69
C ILE A 959 10.31 -31.34 -34.01
N SER A 960 10.60 -31.69 -35.26
CA SER A 960 11.94 -32.08 -35.75
C SER A 960 12.92 -30.89 -35.89
N GLU A 961 13.17 -30.17 -34.80
CA GLU A 961 14.28 -29.24 -34.72
C GLU A 961 15.61 -29.95 -34.43
N SER A 962 16.71 -29.36 -34.91
CA SER A 962 18.06 -29.90 -34.77
C SER A 962 18.42 -30.21 -33.31
N ILE A 963 19.20 -31.28 -33.09
CA ILE A 963 19.70 -31.69 -31.76
C ILE A 963 20.52 -30.55 -31.14
N ARG A 964 19.84 -29.71 -30.35
CA ARG A 964 20.46 -28.59 -29.63
C ARG A 964 21.46 -29.17 -28.62
N LYS A 965 22.58 -28.46 -28.46
CA LYS A 965 23.78 -28.96 -27.81
C LYS A 965 24.22 -28.01 -26.70
N TRP A 966 24.16 -28.48 -25.46
CA TRP A 966 24.56 -27.72 -24.27
C TRP A 966 26.07 -27.83 -24.04
N SER A 967 26.67 -26.70 -23.68
CA SER A 967 28.08 -26.57 -23.31
C SER A 967 28.22 -25.58 -22.15
N PRO A 968 29.10 -25.81 -21.17
CA PRO A 968 29.32 -24.85 -20.09
C PRO A 968 29.97 -23.56 -20.62
N TYR A 969 29.54 -22.41 -20.09
CA TYR A 969 30.03 -21.08 -20.49
C TYR A 969 30.61 -20.34 -19.28
N GLY A 970 31.79 -19.74 -19.45
CA GLY A 970 32.49 -19.01 -18.38
C GLY A 970 33.08 -19.90 -17.29
N LEU A 971 33.58 -21.09 -17.63
CA LEU A 971 34.50 -21.87 -16.79
C LEU A 971 35.95 -21.67 -17.30
N PRO A 972 36.99 -21.82 -16.45
CA PRO A 972 38.38 -21.76 -16.90
C PRO A 972 38.71 -22.90 -17.88
N GLU A 973 39.52 -22.63 -18.90
CA GLU A 973 39.84 -23.56 -19.99
C GLU A 973 40.65 -24.81 -19.56
N SER A 974 41.08 -24.87 -18.30
CA SER A 974 41.91 -25.95 -17.76
C SER A 974 41.13 -27.24 -17.46
N GLY A 975 40.64 -27.93 -18.51
CA GLY A 975 40.36 -29.37 -18.45
C GLY A 975 39.17 -29.90 -19.25
N THR A 976 38.16 -29.10 -19.56
CA THR A 976 36.98 -29.57 -20.30
C THR A 976 37.25 -29.62 -21.80
N LYS A 977 37.48 -30.84 -22.32
CA LYS A 977 37.32 -31.18 -23.75
C LYS A 977 35.89 -30.88 -24.23
N ASP A 978 35.66 -30.95 -25.54
CA ASP A 978 34.36 -30.77 -26.22
C ASP A 978 33.26 -31.80 -25.85
N VAL A 979 32.91 -31.90 -24.56
CA VAL A 979 31.79 -32.69 -24.06
C VAL A 979 30.51 -31.89 -24.25
N SER A 980 30.07 -31.82 -25.51
CA SER A 980 28.82 -31.17 -25.91
C SER A 980 27.65 -32.13 -25.68
N ILE A 981 26.89 -31.90 -24.62
CA ILE A 981 25.81 -32.77 -24.16
C ILE A 981 24.52 -32.43 -24.91
N THR A 982 23.71 -33.43 -25.28
CA THR A 982 22.38 -33.21 -25.85
C THR A 982 21.52 -32.37 -24.90
N ASP A 983 20.96 -31.27 -25.41
CA ASP A 983 20.04 -30.44 -24.64
C ASP A 983 18.67 -31.14 -24.48
N VAL A 984 18.10 -31.05 -23.28
CA VAL A 984 16.83 -31.70 -22.89
C VAL A 984 15.84 -30.69 -22.27
N LEU A 985 16.03 -29.40 -22.56
CA LEU A 985 15.32 -28.26 -21.97
C LEU A 985 13.79 -28.39 -21.94
N GLN A 986 13.14 -28.75 -23.06
CA GLN A 986 11.69 -28.96 -23.12
C GLN A 986 11.23 -30.13 -22.22
N LEU A 987 11.91 -31.27 -22.30
CA LEU A 987 11.61 -32.47 -21.51
C LEU A 987 11.79 -32.21 -20.00
N LEU A 988 12.79 -31.41 -19.62
CA LEU A 988 13.00 -30.98 -18.24
C LEU A 988 11.93 -29.97 -17.77
N SER A 989 11.47 -29.09 -18.66
CA SER A 989 10.35 -28.18 -18.37
C SER A 989 9.05 -28.96 -18.11
N GLU A 990 8.71 -29.93 -18.97
CA GLU A 990 7.59 -30.85 -18.78
C GLU A 990 7.64 -31.55 -17.41
N HIS A 991 8.79 -32.16 -17.06
CA HIS A 991 8.94 -32.90 -15.82
C HIS A 991 8.94 -31.99 -14.58
N ARG A 992 9.34 -30.72 -14.73
CA ARG A 992 9.21 -29.66 -13.71
C ARG A 992 7.76 -29.21 -13.52
N VAL A 993 6.97 -29.07 -14.60
CA VAL A 993 5.52 -28.85 -14.54
C VAL A 993 4.84 -30.00 -13.79
N LYS A 994 5.07 -31.25 -14.19
CA LYS A 994 4.53 -32.45 -13.51
C LYS A 994 4.87 -32.47 -12.01
N LEU A 995 6.09 -32.11 -11.64
CA LEU A 995 6.52 -32.04 -10.23
C LEU A 995 5.80 -30.94 -9.44
N CYS A 996 5.55 -29.77 -10.06
CA CYS A 996 4.74 -28.70 -9.49
C CYS A 996 3.28 -29.13 -9.31
N GLU A 997 2.66 -29.79 -10.30
CA GLU A 997 1.27 -30.29 -10.22
C GLU A 997 1.07 -31.31 -9.08
N ILE A 998 2.02 -32.25 -8.91
CA ILE A 998 1.97 -33.25 -7.82
C ILE A 998 1.98 -32.57 -6.45
N MET A 999 2.70 -31.46 -6.31
CA MET A 999 2.83 -30.70 -5.06
C MET A 999 1.75 -29.64 -4.86
N ALA A 1000 1.08 -29.17 -5.92
CA ALA A 1000 0.15 -28.04 -5.86
C ALA A 1000 -1.00 -28.23 -4.85
N PRO A 1001 -1.71 -29.38 -4.77
CA PRO A 1001 -2.77 -29.59 -3.78
C PRO A 1001 -2.27 -29.51 -2.33
N LEU A 1002 -1.06 -30.00 -2.06
CA LEU A 1002 -0.46 -29.93 -0.73
C LEU A 1002 -0.02 -28.50 -0.38
N GLY A 1003 0.53 -27.74 -1.34
CA GLY A 1003 0.85 -26.33 -1.14
C GLY A 1003 -0.39 -25.47 -0.90
N HIS A 1004 -1.49 -25.75 -1.61
CA HIS A 1004 -2.80 -25.11 -1.39
C HIS A 1004 -3.34 -25.38 0.02
N ALA A 1005 -3.20 -26.61 0.53
CA ALA A 1005 -3.56 -26.94 1.91
C ALA A 1005 -2.63 -26.22 2.92
N LEU A 1006 -1.31 -26.44 2.82
CA LEU A 1006 -0.31 -25.97 3.79
C LEU A 1006 -0.21 -24.45 3.92
N TYR A 1007 -0.43 -23.69 2.84
CA TYR A 1007 -0.28 -22.23 2.84
C TYR A 1007 -1.58 -21.47 2.56
N GLY A 1008 -2.67 -22.17 2.21
CA GLY A 1008 -3.95 -21.55 1.84
C GLY A 1008 -5.07 -21.68 2.88
N TRP A 1009 -4.96 -22.57 3.86
CA TRP A 1009 -5.98 -22.79 4.90
C TRP A 1009 -5.43 -22.47 6.31
N SER A 1010 -6.25 -21.84 7.16
CA SER A 1010 -5.88 -21.47 8.55
C SER A 1010 -6.02 -22.63 9.55
N GLN A 1011 -6.90 -23.59 9.28
CA GLN A 1011 -7.04 -24.85 10.01
C GLN A 1011 -7.34 -25.97 9.01
N ILE A 1012 -6.52 -27.02 9.00
CA ILE A 1012 -6.66 -28.17 8.10
C ILE A 1012 -7.07 -29.38 8.96
N PRO A 1013 -8.16 -30.12 8.62
CA PRO A 1013 -8.45 -31.39 9.29
C PRO A 1013 -7.29 -32.37 9.08
N GLY A 1014 -6.76 -32.94 10.18
CA GLY A 1014 -5.54 -33.75 10.14
C GLY A 1014 -5.62 -34.93 9.15
N HIS A 1015 -6.78 -35.58 9.06
CA HIS A 1015 -7.06 -36.65 8.10
C HIS A 1015 -6.94 -36.19 6.64
N THR A 1016 -7.42 -34.99 6.31
CA THR A 1016 -7.31 -34.42 4.95
C THR A 1016 -5.87 -34.08 4.60
N LEU A 1017 -5.08 -33.56 5.56
CA LEU A 1017 -3.65 -33.34 5.33
C LEU A 1017 -2.89 -34.66 5.16
N GLN A 1018 -3.29 -35.71 5.90
CA GLN A 1018 -2.70 -37.04 5.80
C GLN A 1018 -2.95 -37.66 4.43
N SER A 1019 -4.20 -37.74 3.96
CA SER A 1019 -4.54 -38.35 2.68
C SER A 1019 -3.93 -37.59 1.48
N LEU A 1020 -3.82 -36.26 1.57
CA LEU A 1020 -3.06 -35.46 0.60
C LEU A 1020 -1.54 -35.76 0.65
N SER A 1021 -0.96 -35.93 1.84
CA SER A 1021 0.47 -36.26 2.00
C SER A 1021 0.79 -37.65 1.44
N GLU A 1022 -0.07 -38.64 1.69
CA GLU A 1022 0.06 -40.01 1.19
C GLU A 1022 -0.09 -40.05 -0.34
N ARG A 1023 -1.15 -39.41 -0.89
CA ARG A 1023 -1.35 -39.28 -2.35
C ARG A 1023 -0.16 -38.59 -3.04
N SER A 1024 0.35 -37.51 -2.45
CA SER A 1024 1.53 -36.79 -3.00
C SER A 1024 2.79 -37.65 -2.92
N THR A 1025 3.00 -38.39 -1.82
CA THR A 1025 4.16 -39.30 -1.69
C THR A 1025 4.15 -40.39 -2.75
N SER A 1026 3.02 -41.06 -2.98
CA SER A 1026 2.90 -42.09 -4.01
C SER A 1026 3.15 -41.53 -5.41
N LYS A 1027 2.56 -40.38 -5.75
CA LYS A 1027 2.79 -39.71 -7.04
C LYS A 1027 4.25 -39.27 -7.24
N LEU A 1028 4.93 -38.78 -6.19
CA LEU A 1028 6.35 -38.43 -6.26
C LEU A 1028 7.22 -39.67 -6.53
N LEU A 1029 6.99 -40.77 -5.79
CA LEU A 1029 7.73 -42.01 -5.97
C LEU A 1029 7.55 -42.60 -7.37
N GLN A 1030 6.32 -42.59 -7.88
CA GLN A 1030 6.01 -42.97 -9.26
C GLN A 1030 6.73 -42.05 -10.27
N TRP A 1031 6.61 -40.73 -10.14
CA TRP A 1031 7.28 -39.77 -11.02
C TRP A 1031 8.80 -40.02 -11.11
N LYS A 1032 9.46 -40.42 -10.02
CA LYS A 1032 10.90 -40.77 -10.06
C LYS A 1032 11.19 -42.06 -10.85
N GLN A 1033 10.28 -43.04 -10.82
CA GLN A 1033 10.40 -44.29 -11.59
C GLN A 1033 10.15 -44.04 -13.09
N ASP A 1034 9.15 -43.21 -13.40
CA ASP A 1034 8.69 -42.90 -14.76
C ASP A 1034 9.64 -41.94 -15.52
N LEU A 1035 10.67 -41.37 -14.86
CA LEU A 1035 11.66 -40.50 -15.49
C LEU A 1035 12.34 -41.16 -16.71
N PRO A 1036 12.44 -40.48 -17.87
CA PRO A 1036 13.23 -40.93 -19.02
C PRO A 1036 14.72 -41.12 -18.69
N LEU A 1037 15.40 -42.01 -19.42
CA LEU A 1037 16.83 -42.32 -19.22
C LEU A 1037 17.72 -41.06 -19.25
N SER A 1038 17.42 -40.09 -20.13
CA SER A 1038 18.14 -38.81 -20.24
C SER A 1038 17.99 -37.87 -19.03
N LEU A 1039 17.02 -38.11 -18.15
CA LEU A 1039 16.79 -37.37 -16.92
C LEU A 1039 17.08 -38.19 -15.66
N ARG A 1040 17.51 -39.45 -15.77
CA ARG A 1040 17.90 -40.26 -14.60
C ARG A 1040 19.31 -39.88 -14.16
N VAL A 1041 19.48 -39.75 -12.84
CA VAL A 1041 20.76 -39.53 -12.18
C VAL A 1041 20.98 -40.69 -11.23
N ASP A 1042 22.05 -41.44 -11.48
CA ASP A 1042 22.63 -42.34 -10.50
C ASP A 1042 23.57 -41.53 -9.57
N LEU A 1043 23.67 -41.92 -8.31
CA LEU A 1043 24.58 -41.29 -7.34
C LEU A 1043 25.89 -42.07 -7.18
N ASP A 1044 25.91 -43.35 -7.58
CA ASP A 1044 27.05 -44.24 -7.46
C ASP A 1044 27.91 -44.23 -8.73
N ASP A 1045 27.31 -43.93 -9.90
CA ASP A 1045 28.07 -43.57 -11.10
C ASP A 1045 28.71 -42.19 -10.96
N THR A 1046 30.04 -42.18 -10.90
CA THR A 1046 30.86 -40.96 -10.85
C THR A 1046 31.58 -40.66 -12.16
N SER A 1047 31.30 -41.42 -13.22
CA SER A 1047 31.90 -41.28 -14.56
C SER A 1047 31.05 -40.48 -15.54
N THR A 1048 29.72 -40.55 -15.43
CA THR A 1048 28.80 -39.77 -16.29
C THR A 1048 28.76 -38.29 -15.90
N MET A 1049 28.89 -37.42 -16.90
CA MET A 1049 28.70 -35.97 -16.74
C MET A 1049 27.21 -35.62 -16.87
N PHE A 1050 26.61 -35.10 -15.81
CA PHE A 1050 25.18 -34.78 -15.76
C PHE A 1050 24.95 -33.28 -16.01
N LEU A 1051 23.85 -32.92 -16.67
CA LEU A 1051 23.51 -31.52 -16.90
C LEU A 1051 23.20 -30.79 -15.56
N PRO A 1052 23.69 -29.55 -15.35
CA PRO A 1052 23.51 -28.82 -14.09
C PRO A 1052 22.05 -28.70 -13.66
N HIS A 1053 21.15 -28.51 -14.63
CA HIS A 1053 19.72 -28.33 -14.42
C HIS A 1053 18.97 -29.66 -14.15
N VAL A 1054 19.50 -30.80 -14.62
CA VAL A 1054 19.00 -32.14 -14.29
C VAL A 1054 19.33 -32.51 -12.84
N LEU A 1055 20.56 -32.22 -12.38
CA LEU A 1055 20.93 -32.36 -10.96
C LEU A 1055 20.01 -31.52 -10.06
N LEU A 1056 19.71 -30.27 -10.46
CA LEU A 1056 18.77 -29.39 -9.78
C LEU A 1056 17.32 -29.92 -9.75
N LEU A 1057 16.87 -30.63 -10.80
CA LEU A 1057 15.54 -31.27 -10.82
C LEU A 1057 15.45 -32.41 -9.77
N HIS A 1058 16.49 -33.25 -9.64
CA HIS A 1058 16.54 -34.27 -8.58
C HIS A 1058 16.64 -33.65 -7.18
N MET A 1059 17.42 -32.58 -7.01
CA MET A 1059 17.45 -31.82 -5.75
C MET A 1059 16.06 -31.29 -5.37
N GLN A 1060 15.31 -30.73 -6.34
CA GLN A 1060 13.94 -30.24 -6.15
C GLN A 1060 12.97 -31.37 -5.77
N TYR A 1061 13.07 -32.54 -6.40
CA TYR A 1061 12.31 -33.74 -6.01
C TYR A 1061 12.54 -34.11 -4.53
N TYR A 1062 13.80 -34.16 -4.08
CA TYR A 1062 14.09 -34.44 -2.67
C TYR A 1062 13.62 -33.33 -1.73
N GLN A 1063 13.61 -32.06 -2.17
CA GLN A 1063 12.99 -30.97 -1.40
C GLN A 1063 11.46 -31.17 -1.26
N ALA A 1064 10.78 -31.60 -2.32
CA ALA A 1064 9.36 -31.95 -2.29
C ALA A 1064 9.07 -33.08 -1.29
N ILE A 1065 9.88 -34.15 -1.28
CA ILE A 1065 9.79 -35.24 -0.29
C ILE A 1065 9.93 -34.71 1.15
N ILE A 1066 10.87 -33.79 1.41
CA ILE A 1066 11.00 -33.13 2.72
C ILE A 1066 9.71 -32.37 3.07
N HIS A 1067 9.20 -31.52 2.16
CA HIS A 1067 7.99 -30.72 2.41
C HIS A 1067 6.76 -31.57 2.74
N VAL A 1068 6.58 -32.72 2.06
CA VAL A 1068 5.50 -33.67 2.34
C VAL A 1068 5.62 -34.32 3.73
N HIS A 1069 6.83 -34.72 4.13
CA HIS A 1069 7.02 -35.49 5.37
C HIS A 1069 7.22 -34.62 6.62
N ARG A 1070 7.58 -33.35 6.47
CA ARG A 1070 7.92 -32.43 7.56
C ARG A 1070 6.83 -32.25 8.65
N PRO A 1071 5.52 -32.11 8.33
CA PRO A 1071 4.48 -31.98 9.36
C PRO A 1071 4.43 -33.18 10.32
N TRP A 1072 4.74 -34.36 9.80
CA TRP A 1072 4.61 -35.65 10.47
C TRP A 1072 5.80 -36.02 11.36
N MET A 1073 6.84 -35.18 11.43
CA MET A 1073 8.00 -35.38 12.30
C MET A 1073 7.68 -35.24 13.81
N SER A 1074 6.53 -34.65 14.17
CA SER A 1074 6.11 -34.44 15.56
C SER A 1074 5.14 -35.51 16.07
N LYS A 1075 5.29 -35.91 17.34
CA LYS A 1075 4.32 -36.77 18.05
C LYS A 1075 3.04 -36.05 18.47
N HIS A 1076 3.01 -34.71 18.39
CA HIS A 1076 1.86 -33.89 18.79
C HIS A 1076 0.89 -33.58 17.64
N HIS A 1077 1.13 -34.13 16.44
CA HIS A 1077 0.16 -34.12 15.35
C HIS A 1077 -0.52 -35.49 15.29
N VAL A 1078 -1.80 -35.52 14.89
CA VAL A 1078 -2.59 -36.76 14.73
C VAL A 1078 -1.78 -37.77 13.91
N GLN A 1079 -1.49 -38.93 14.49
CA GLN A 1079 -0.79 -40.00 13.79
C GLN A 1079 -1.82 -40.86 13.01
N PRO A 1080 -1.43 -41.50 11.91
CA PRO A 1080 -2.27 -42.46 11.21
C PRO A 1080 -2.81 -43.57 12.15
N PRO A 1081 -4.08 -44.00 12.03
CA PRO A 1081 -4.59 -45.17 12.74
C PRO A 1081 -3.88 -46.46 12.34
N GLN A 1082 -3.53 -46.57 11.05
CA GLN A 1082 -2.66 -47.60 10.48
C GLN A 1082 -1.75 -46.92 9.45
N GLY A 1083 -0.52 -46.61 9.83
CA GLY A 1083 0.42 -45.88 8.96
C GLY A 1083 1.72 -45.54 9.68
N LYS A 1084 2.74 -45.18 8.92
CA LYS A 1084 4.14 -45.18 9.40
C LYS A 1084 4.38 -44.05 10.42
N ASN A 1085 4.61 -44.44 11.68
CA ASN A 1085 4.90 -43.57 12.84
C ASN A 1085 5.85 -42.40 12.52
N SER A 1086 5.75 -41.28 13.25
CA SER A 1086 6.63 -40.09 13.16
C SER A 1086 8.15 -40.33 13.14
N ILE A 1087 8.64 -41.52 13.53
CA ILE A 1087 10.04 -41.95 13.34
C ILE A 1087 10.38 -42.15 11.85
N HIS A 1088 9.46 -42.74 11.06
CA HIS A 1088 9.63 -42.91 9.62
C HIS A 1088 9.69 -41.56 8.91
N ALA A 1089 8.77 -40.63 9.20
CA ALA A 1089 8.77 -39.29 8.62
C ALA A 1089 10.11 -38.56 8.85
N ARG A 1090 10.70 -38.70 10.06
CA ARG A 1090 12.05 -38.18 10.35
C ARG A 1090 13.12 -38.82 9.47
N ARG A 1091 13.16 -40.16 9.38
CA ARG A 1091 14.12 -40.89 8.53
C ARG A 1091 13.97 -40.47 7.06
N THR A 1092 12.76 -40.40 6.52
CA THR A 1092 12.51 -39.96 5.13
C THR A 1092 13.02 -38.53 4.88
N CYS A 1093 12.76 -37.58 5.77
CA CYS A 1093 13.30 -36.21 5.67
C CYS A 1093 14.84 -36.17 5.73
N ILE A 1094 15.46 -36.98 6.60
CA ILE A 1094 16.92 -37.04 6.76
C ILE A 1094 17.56 -37.65 5.51
N ASN A 1095 17.06 -38.79 5.03
CA ASN A 1095 17.55 -39.46 3.83
C ASN A 1095 17.42 -38.56 2.59
N ALA A 1096 16.33 -37.80 2.45
CA ALA A 1096 16.18 -36.79 1.39
C ALA A 1096 17.20 -35.64 1.52
N GLY A 1097 17.50 -35.20 2.74
CA GLY A 1097 18.57 -34.22 3.01
C GLY A 1097 19.97 -34.74 2.64
N MET A 1098 20.26 -36.00 2.91
CA MET A 1098 21.53 -36.65 2.53
C MET A 1098 21.64 -36.83 1.00
N ALA A 1099 20.55 -37.18 0.33
CA ALA A 1099 20.51 -37.26 -1.14
C ALA A 1099 20.76 -35.90 -1.80
N ILE A 1100 20.20 -34.80 -1.28
CA ILE A 1100 20.51 -33.43 -1.74
C ILE A 1100 21.99 -33.12 -1.54
N ALA A 1101 22.56 -33.44 -0.38
CA ALA A 1101 23.97 -33.18 -0.11
C ALA A 1101 24.91 -34.02 -1.00
N ASN A 1102 24.53 -35.26 -1.35
CA ASN A 1102 25.30 -36.08 -2.29
C ASN A 1102 25.16 -35.57 -3.74
N LEU A 1103 23.98 -35.10 -4.17
CA LEU A 1103 23.81 -34.38 -5.44
C LEU A 1103 24.66 -33.10 -5.49
N LEU A 1104 24.83 -32.38 -4.38
CA LEU A 1104 25.74 -31.24 -4.30
C LEU A 1104 27.21 -31.65 -4.44
N LYS A 1105 27.65 -32.79 -3.89
CA LYS A 1105 29.00 -33.34 -4.14
C LYS A 1105 29.21 -33.70 -5.60
N VAL A 1106 28.21 -34.27 -6.28
CA VAL A 1106 28.28 -34.57 -7.73
C VAL A 1106 28.36 -33.27 -8.54
N TYR A 1107 27.54 -32.27 -8.20
CA TYR A 1107 27.59 -30.95 -8.82
C TYR A 1107 28.98 -30.32 -8.67
N GLU A 1108 29.54 -30.29 -7.45
CA GLU A 1108 30.85 -29.71 -7.13
C GLU A 1108 32.02 -30.35 -7.91
N LYS A 1109 31.96 -31.66 -8.15
CA LYS A 1109 32.96 -32.39 -8.95
C LYS A 1109 32.94 -32.00 -10.44
N GLN A 1110 31.82 -31.50 -10.94
CA GLN A 1110 31.60 -31.22 -12.37
C GLN A 1110 31.52 -29.71 -12.67
N TYR A 1111 31.12 -28.89 -11.70
CA TYR A 1111 30.82 -27.45 -11.84
C TYR A 1111 31.05 -26.69 -10.51
N THR A 1112 31.27 -25.38 -10.55
CA THR A 1112 31.33 -24.54 -9.33
C THR A 1112 29.95 -24.12 -8.83
N PHE A 1113 29.73 -24.19 -7.51
CA PHE A 1113 28.49 -23.74 -6.86
C PHE A 1113 28.13 -22.28 -7.18
N ARG A 1114 29.11 -21.42 -7.49
CA ARG A 1114 28.92 -20.04 -7.93
C ARG A 1114 28.01 -19.89 -9.16
N ARG A 1115 27.88 -20.91 -10.02
CA ARG A 1115 26.98 -20.88 -11.18
C ARG A 1115 25.57 -21.45 -10.91
N MET A 1116 25.24 -21.81 -9.66
CA MET A 1116 23.89 -22.30 -9.32
C MET A 1116 22.87 -21.16 -9.17
N GLY A 1117 21.72 -21.32 -9.82
CA GLY A 1117 20.58 -20.42 -9.69
C GLY A 1117 19.94 -20.44 -8.29
N ILE A 1118 19.38 -19.30 -7.89
CA ILE A 1118 18.76 -19.00 -6.59
C ILE A 1118 17.87 -20.11 -5.96
N GLN A 1119 17.18 -20.95 -6.76
CA GLN A 1119 16.41 -22.09 -6.25
C GLN A 1119 17.25 -23.03 -5.35
N ALA A 1120 18.55 -23.20 -5.65
CA ALA A 1120 19.48 -24.05 -4.91
C ALA A 1120 19.63 -23.65 -3.43
N VAL A 1121 19.45 -22.36 -3.13
CA VAL A 1121 19.50 -21.82 -1.76
C VAL A 1121 18.39 -22.41 -0.89
N SER A 1122 17.17 -22.56 -1.44
CA SER A 1122 16.02 -23.15 -0.74
C SER A 1122 16.24 -24.63 -0.45
N ILE A 1123 16.70 -25.36 -1.46
CA ILE A 1123 16.89 -26.80 -1.40
C ILE A 1123 18.02 -27.16 -0.42
N THR A 1124 19.15 -26.47 -0.52
CA THR A 1124 20.32 -26.65 0.37
C THR A 1124 20.00 -26.25 1.81
N CYS A 1125 19.26 -25.16 2.02
CA CYS A 1125 18.79 -24.77 3.35
C CYS A 1125 17.84 -25.82 3.96
N SER A 1126 16.99 -26.43 3.14
CA SER A 1126 16.06 -27.49 3.57
C SER A 1126 16.83 -28.76 3.98
N ALA A 1127 17.84 -29.16 3.20
CA ALA A 1127 18.71 -30.29 3.51
C ALA A 1127 19.56 -30.06 4.76
N ALA A 1128 20.28 -28.94 4.84
CA ALA A 1128 21.12 -28.57 5.99
C ALA A 1128 20.31 -28.60 7.31
N LEU A 1129 19.07 -28.11 7.29
CA LEU A 1129 18.19 -28.11 8.46
C LEU A 1129 17.79 -29.53 8.92
N MET A 1130 17.64 -30.49 8.01
CA MET A 1130 17.40 -31.89 8.38
C MET A 1130 18.67 -32.59 8.89
N LEU A 1131 19.84 -32.24 8.36
CA LEU A 1131 21.14 -32.76 8.81
C LEU A 1131 21.53 -32.22 10.20
N ILE A 1132 21.31 -30.93 10.48
CA ILE A 1132 21.46 -30.33 11.82
C ILE A 1132 20.53 -31.04 12.83
N PHE A 1133 19.26 -31.29 12.43
CA PHE A 1133 18.32 -32.05 13.26
C PHE A 1133 18.82 -33.47 13.57
N ALA A 1134 19.38 -34.17 12.58
CA ALA A 1134 19.96 -35.50 12.76
C ALA A 1134 21.17 -35.50 13.73
N SER A 1135 22.15 -34.61 13.50
CA SER A 1135 23.37 -34.52 14.31
C SER A 1135 23.09 -34.18 15.78
N VAL A 1136 22.20 -33.20 16.05
CA VAL A 1136 21.80 -32.85 17.42
C VAL A 1136 21.00 -34.00 18.07
N THR A 1137 20.11 -34.65 17.34
CA THR A 1137 19.33 -35.78 17.89
C THR A 1137 20.24 -36.94 18.28
N ARG A 1138 21.26 -37.27 17.47
CA ARG A 1138 22.29 -38.27 17.78
C ARG A 1138 23.05 -37.92 19.07
N THR A 1139 23.37 -36.65 19.28
CA THR A 1139 24.06 -36.14 20.49
C THR A 1139 23.21 -36.21 21.77
N ILE A 1140 21.87 -36.23 21.65
CA ILE A 1140 20.96 -36.48 22.78
C ILE A 1140 20.82 -37.99 23.04
N SER A 1141 20.85 -38.82 22.00
CA SER A 1141 20.72 -40.28 22.11
C SER A 1141 21.98 -41.01 22.59
N SER A 1142 23.17 -40.49 22.30
CA SER A 1142 24.45 -41.20 22.51
C SER A 1142 24.82 -41.49 23.97
N GLN A 1143 24.19 -40.84 24.96
CA GLN A 1143 24.38 -41.16 26.38
C GLN A 1143 23.31 -42.10 26.97
N ASN A 1144 22.45 -42.71 26.15
CA ASN A 1144 21.52 -43.76 26.60
C ASN A 1144 22.08 -45.18 26.43
N ARG A 1145 23.06 -45.41 25.55
CA ARG A 1145 23.71 -46.72 25.35
C ARG A 1145 24.94 -46.86 26.24
N VAL A 1146 24.76 -47.54 27.37
CA VAL A 1146 25.85 -48.14 28.20
C VAL A 1146 25.60 -49.65 28.43
N GLN A 1147 24.35 -50.09 28.25
CA GLN A 1147 23.97 -51.48 28.01
C GLN A 1147 23.33 -51.60 26.60
N GLU A 1148 23.27 -52.85 26.10
CA GLU A 1148 22.53 -53.31 24.90
C GLU A 1148 23.07 -52.85 23.52
N GLU A 1149 23.87 -53.78 22.94
CA GLU A 1149 24.20 -54.02 21.51
C GLU A 1149 24.85 -52.87 20.72
N LYS A 1150 25.99 -53.00 20.03
CA LYS A 1150 26.88 -54.13 19.68
C LYS A 1150 26.44 -55.14 18.62
N GLU A 1151 25.35 -54.86 17.90
CA GLU A 1151 25.05 -55.47 16.59
C GLU A 1151 24.64 -54.36 15.60
N ASN A 1152 24.93 -54.56 14.31
CA ASN A 1152 24.85 -53.60 13.20
C ASN A 1152 25.82 -52.40 13.32
N GLU A 1153 27.04 -52.57 12.78
CA GLU A 1153 28.15 -51.60 12.84
C GLU A 1153 28.46 -50.94 11.47
N GLU A 1154 27.60 -51.12 10.45
CA GLU A 1154 27.93 -50.80 9.04
C GLU A 1154 27.44 -49.41 8.54
N ASP A 1155 26.34 -48.85 9.06
CA ASP A 1155 25.80 -47.53 8.65
C ASP A 1155 26.46 -46.33 9.39
N HIS A 1156 27.78 -46.21 9.28
CA HIS A 1156 28.56 -45.16 9.98
C HIS A 1156 28.67 -43.82 9.21
N GLU A 1157 27.58 -43.34 8.59
CA GLU A 1157 27.56 -42.02 7.95
C GLU A 1157 27.79 -40.86 8.95
N ASP A 1158 28.84 -40.07 8.73
CA ASP A 1158 29.07 -38.82 9.47
C ASP A 1158 28.24 -37.68 8.88
N TYR A 1159 27.09 -37.43 9.52
CA TYR A 1159 26.22 -36.29 9.26
C TYR A 1159 26.94 -34.94 9.23
N ASN A 1160 28.07 -34.77 9.93
CA ASN A 1160 28.80 -33.51 9.97
C ASN A 1160 29.62 -33.29 8.69
N THR A 1161 30.29 -34.32 8.19
CA THR A 1161 30.95 -34.36 6.87
C THR A 1161 29.97 -34.22 5.70
N ILE A 1162 28.71 -34.66 5.87
CA ILE A 1162 27.65 -34.39 4.88
C ILE A 1162 27.13 -32.95 4.99
N LEU A 1163 26.95 -32.43 6.21
CA LEU A 1163 26.47 -31.07 6.49
C LEU A 1163 27.47 -29.97 6.06
N SER A 1164 28.78 -30.23 6.11
CA SER A 1164 29.80 -29.26 5.69
C SER A 1164 29.69 -28.89 4.20
N VAL A 1165 29.31 -29.84 3.34
CA VAL A 1165 29.04 -29.60 1.91
C VAL A 1165 27.91 -28.59 1.74
N CYS A 1166 26.81 -28.74 2.49
CA CYS A 1166 25.68 -27.81 2.44
C CYS A 1166 26.07 -26.40 2.94
N PHE A 1167 26.91 -26.28 3.96
CA PHE A 1167 27.40 -24.98 4.43
C PHE A 1167 28.36 -24.31 3.44
N ARG A 1168 29.26 -25.07 2.81
CA ARG A 1168 30.17 -24.58 1.76
C ARG A 1168 29.43 -24.15 0.50
N ALA A 1169 28.43 -24.92 0.06
CA ALA A 1169 27.55 -24.53 -1.04
C ALA A 1169 26.82 -23.21 -0.73
N LEU A 1170 26.24 -23.06 0.48
CA LEU A 1170 25.63 -21.80 0.92
C LEU A 1170 26.63 -20.63 1.03
N GLU A 1171 27.91 -20.90 1.27
CA GLU A 1171 28.98 -19.90 1.30
C GLU A 1171 29.34 -19.41 -0.10
N GLU A 1172 29.58 -20.31 -1.07
CA GLU A 1172 29.78 -19.93 -2.48
C GLU A 1172 28.53 -19.24 -3.06
N PHE A 1173 27.32 -19.74 -2.77
CA PHE A 1173 26.07 -19.07 -3.15
C PHE A 1173 25.98 -17.66 -2.56
N SER A 1174 26.61 -17.37 -1.42
CA SER A 1174 26.53 -16.05 -0.76
C SER A 1174 27.23 -14.92 -1.52
N LEU A 1175 28.09 -15.28 -2.48
CA LEU A 1175 28.75 -14.34 -3.39
C LEU A 1175 27.79 -13.78 -4.45
N SER A 1176 26.81 -14.58 -4.86
CA SER A 1176 25.78 -14.24 -5.87
C SER A 1176 24.43 -13.87 -5.25
N TRP A 1177 24.05 -14.53 -4.16
CA TRP A 1177 22.72 -14.47 -3.57
C TRP A 1177 22.79 -14.10 -2.08
N GLU A 1178 22.41 -12.87 -1.74
CA GLU A 1178 22.40 -12.44 -0.33
C GLU A 1178 21.45 -13.29 0.56
N SER A 1179 20.42 -13.88 -0.04
CA SER A 1179 19.52 -14.84 0.60
C SER A 1179 20.25 -16.10 1.11
N ALA A 1180 21.33 -16.53 0.45
CA ALA A 1180 22.18 -17.62 0.92
C ALA A 1180 22.96 -17.23 2.18
N LYS A 1181 23.52 -16.01 2.22
CA LYS A 1181 24.16 -15.45 3.43
C LYS A 1181 23.18 -15.42 4.62
N ARG A 1182 21.92 -15.07 4.37
CA ARG A 1182 20.82 -15.13 5.37
C ARG A 1182 20.57 -16.57 5.84
N ALA A 1183 20.46 -17.53 4.92
CA ALA A 1183 20.24 -18.94 5.24
C ALA A 1183 21.41 -19.54 6.06
N GLN A 1184 22.65 -19.32 5.61
CA GLN A 1184 23.88 -19.73 6.31
C GLN A 1184 23.92 -19.19 7.75
N THR A 1185 23.71 -17.87 7.92
CA THR A 1185 23.70 -17.21 9.24
C THR A 1185 22.62 -17.79 10.16
N PHE A 1186 21.42 -18.05 9.62
CA PHE A 1186 20.32 -18.67 10.37
C PHE A 1186 20.67 -20.10 10.81
N LEU A 1187 21.20 -20.93 9.91
CA LEU A 1187 21.53 -22.33 10.18
C LEU A 1187 22.65 -22.45 11.23
N THR A 1188 23.72 -21.65 11.13
CA THR A 1188 24.82 -21.63 12.11
C THR A 1188 24.32 -21.24 13.51
N ASN A 1189 23.44 -20.25 13.61
CA ASN A 1189 22.86 -19.83 14.90
C ASN A 1189 21.88 -20.88 15.46
N LEU A 1190 21.11 -21.54 14.59
CA LEU A 1190 20.18 -22.59 14.98
C LEU A 1190 20.93 -23.84 15.49
N GLN A 1191 21.99 -24.25 14.80
CA GLN A 1191 22.87 -25.35 15.20
C GLN A 1191 23.43 -25.09 16.62
N ARG A 1192 24.09 -23.95 16.83
CA ARG A 1192 24.63 -23.55 18.15
C ARG A 1192 23.56 -23.56 19.24
N LEU A 1193 22.36 -23.04 18.96
CA LEU A 1193 21.23 -23.03 19.89
C LEU A 1193 20.76 -24.44 20.27
N TRP A 1194 20.71 -25.35 19.30
CA TRP A 1194 20.24 -26.73 19.48
C TRP A 1194 21.29 -27.62 20.16
N GLU A 1195 22.57 -27.46 19.81
CA GLU A 1195 23.71 -28.09 20.51
C GLU A 1195 23.79 -27.64 21.97
N ALA A 1196 23.66 -26.33 22.25
CA ALA A 1196 23.63 -25.81 23.61
C ALA A 1196 22.46 -26.41 24.44
N ARG A 1197 21.28 -26.58 23.82
CA ARG A 1197 20.12 -27.24 24.46
C ARG A 1197 20.37 -28.74 24.71
N ALA A 1198 20.99 -29.45 23.77
CA ALA A 1198 21.35 -30.86 23.96
C ALA A 1198 22.37 -31.04 25.09
N ASN A 1199 23.40 -30.19 25.13
CA ASN A 1199 24.42 -30.19 26.18
C ASN A 1199 23.86 -29.82 27.55
N ALA A 1200 22.95 -28.83 27.63
CA ALA A 1200 22.24 -28.50 28.86
C ALA A 1200 21.35 -29.68 29.34
N TYR A 1201 20.59 -30.31 28.44
CA TYR A 1201 19.74 -31.47 28.75
C TYR A 1201 20.58 -32.65 29.30
N ASN A 1202 21.68 -32.99 28.62
CA ASN A 1202 22.61 -34.04 29.04
C ASN A 1202 23.25 -33.70 30.41
N SER A 1203 23.57 -32.42 30.66
CA SER A 1203 24.11 -31.95 31.94
C SER A 1203 23.09 -32.08 33.08
N SER A 1204 21.86 -31.62 32.90
CA SER A 1204 20.78 -31.81 33.88
C SER A 1204 20.50 -33.28 34.14
N LYS A 1205 20.53 -34.14 33.11
CA LYS A 1205 20.35 -35.60 33.28
C LYS A 1205 21.47 -36.23 34.11
N ARG A 1206 22.73 -35.80 33.94
CA ARG A 1206 23.86 -36.23 34.79
C ARG A 1206 23.68 -35.81 36.26
N VAL A 1207 23.25 -34.57 36.52
CA VAL A 1207 22.96 -34.10 37.89
C VAL A 1207 21.82 -34.91 38.54
N ILE A 1208 20.76 -35.23 37.79
CA ILE A 1208 19.64 -36.05 38.29
C ILE A 1208 20.05 -37.52 38.51
N ALA A 1209 20.99 -38.06 37.73
CA ALA A 1209 21.57 -39.36 38.00
C ALA A 1209 22.40 -39.37 39.30
N GLN A 1210 23.24 -38.35 39.51
CA GLN A 1210 24.08 -38.20 40.71
C GLN A 1210 23.27 -37.92 42.00
N SER A 1211 22.10 -37.28 41.90
CA SER A 1211 21.23 -37.08 43.07
C SER A 1211 20.48 -38.35 43.48
N ARG A 1212 20.25 -39.29 42.55
CA ARG A 1212 19.63 -40.61 42.83
C ARG A 1212 20.59 -41.63 43.45
N SER A 1213 21.90 -41.40 43.42
CA SER A 1213 22.92 -42.33 43.95
C SER A 1213 23.38 -42.02 45.38
N ARG A 1214 22.62 -41.24 46.17
CA ARG A 1214 22.87 -41.04 47.61
C ARG A 1214 21.94 -41.92 48.47
N PRO A 1215 22.47 -42.75 49.39
CA PRO A 1215 21.65 -43.51 50.33
C PRO A 1215 20.83 -42.61 51.26
N GLN A 1216 19.63 -43.06 51.63
CA GLN A 1216 18.84 -42.43 52.69
C GLN A 1216 19.32 -42.91 54.06
N SER A 1217 19.55 -41.99 55.00
CA SER A 1217 19.82 -42.32 56.41
C SER A 1217 19.11 -41.36 57.36
N GLN A 1218 18.09 -41.89 58.04
CA GLN A 1218 17.49 -41.42 59.30
C GLN A 1218 16.88 -39.99 59.35
N ALA A 1219 15.58 -39.94 59.61
CA ALA A 1219 14.88 -38.75 60.13
C ALA A 1219 14.88 -38.75 61.67
N PRO A 1220 14.54 -37.60 62.30
CA PRO A 1220 13.60 -37.71 63.43
C PRO A 1220 12.55 -36.59 63.53
N GLY A 1221 11.34 -36.98 63.97
CA GLY A 1221 10.55 -36.24 64.97
C GLY A 1221 9.86 -34.92 64.58
N PRO A 1222 8.51 -34.88 64.45
CA PRO A 1222 7.77 -33.63 64.29
C PRO A 1222 7.58 -32.87 65.61
N LYS A 1223 7.69 -31.54 65.59
CA LYS A 1223 7.23 -30.65 66.68
C LYS A 1223 6.48 -29.43 66.15
N ARG A 1224 5.42 -29.05 66.88
CA ARG A 1224 4.58 -27.86 66.65
C ARG A 1224 5.27 -26.59 67.15
N SER A 1225 5.04 -25.46 66.48
CA SER A 1225 4.65 -24.21 67.15
C SER A 1225 3.99 -23.23 66.16
N ARG A 1226 3.27 -22.24 66.71
CA ARG A 1226 2.57 -21.17 65.98
C ARG A 1226 3.55 -20.16 65.39
N MET A 1227 3.12 -19.45 64.35
CA MET A 1227 3.34 -18.00 64.31
C MET A 1227 2.11 -17.28 63.75
N SER A 1228 1.87 -16.06 64.23
CA SER A 1228 0.71 -15.22 63.92
C SER A 1228 1.10 -14.05 62.99
N ALA A 1229 0.09 -13.37 62.44
CA ALA A 1229 0.28 -12.22 61.56
C ALA A 1229 1.04 -11.07 62.22
N ASN A 1230 1.80 -10.30 61.41
CA ASN A 1230 1.36 -8.94 61.11
C ASN A 1230 1.95 -8.38 59.79
N MET A 1231 1.42 -7.24 59.36
CA MET A 1231 1.71 -6.56 58.09
C MET A 1231 3.06 -5.83 58.09
N LEU A 1232 3.70 -5.69 56.92
CA LEU A 1232 3.82 -4.40 56.20
C LEU A 1232 4.60 -4.51 54.86
N HIS A 1233 4.33 -3.55 53.97
CA HIS A 1233 5.05 -3.22 52.73
C HIS A 1233 6.38 -2.47 53.05
N PRO A 1234 7.33 -2.19 52.11
CA PRO A 1234 7.20 -2.11 50.64
C PRO A 1234 7.44 -3.41 49.86
#